data_AF-A0A847FFE0-F1
#
_entry.id   AF-A0A847FFE0-F1
#
_cell.length_a   1.000
_cell.length_b   1.000
_cell.length_c   1.000
_cell.angle_alpha   90.00
_cell.angle_beta   90.00
_cell.angle_gamma   90.00
#
_symmetry.space_group_name_H-M   'P 1'
#
loop_
_entity.id
_entity.type
_entity.pdbx_description
1 polymer ?
#
loop_
_entity_poly.entity_id
_entity_poly.type
_entity_poly.pdbx_seq_one_letter_code
_entity_poly.pdbx_strand_id
1 'polypeptide(L)'
;MSIIRFNDVWEMFRIRFSGEGRSYWKNYWALRGITFSVSEGEVLGIMGENGSGKTTILKLIGGIIRPDRGSVEVKGKAAGLLELGAGFQPELTGRENVLICSGMHGYSGEAAERKLKEVGDFARIGDFINAPVKNYSQGMFVRLAFSFAVSLEPDILLIDDSLAVGDGDFQKSCIDKIMSLKESGRTIIFVTHDTGLLNKIATRALLLKNGRLIEDSQPERVGALYALVCGSPEGKAALESGRLRMVFNNGALFFSWDGRQVTSEKGASAYLFCAGEWLFSHSGQWRITGGGGTRIETEGIFPDKGISVRWIIELAENGGVQWDIYAYSEDGAPLVSDCRMEFCFDRAYNEWFTNVSQGRLGTVSSGQAREASSARIRYAAVKPEEREEDRGAGLPEVVVEPRRDNGDSDGVEVLDGEDNFGRMMLRSAHPPLSSAPKWRSAAAYFSGRIFFRRQSVPVQAAADDNEKELVSGDSRFIFRNGELLMISAGVPLTCSRHIYAEIYGDRQIYDSREAGWKVKKTGPDRIVACGFWPGAAFRQLWEILLAADGTLRMKIWLVCRAVSLFRRRRLQAMCLSSYSSYFSCFGSGEFPARFCTEEYDVLQRCLPCGDLGVLDASGKLPTLSLSFEEEENNFAKIMNSDLFNRSRILSVEKVEPEEKLLFPPGRHHCFSVSIRAFPPGTDLSAGAELRSGKAGLLFSGGRFALIHEGKTLSGDLGLYVSFRSGGRWHDSVSKTVWKLDSCKEGELTCSAQWRQLPIKQTWRIYAKGKGRFAIQVVLLVTGDTLLERQQFNLALREVYSRWSHRSRGGVFGMFPRDTGDDWQTVETVPAGAQPLSASCTKNGLPEVKLAVDEIREGWKLEAVNSDLCYRSRVLRLSNAGETALSPGESVFFSGMLTIE
;
A
#
# COMPACT_ATOMS: atom_id res chain seq x y z
N MET A 1 15.19 15.15 -41.13
CA MET A 1 15.01 16.44 -41.84
C MET A 1 14.07 17.32 -41.01
N SER A 2 14.23 18.65 -41.01
CA SER A 2 13.29 19.55 -40.31
C SER A 2 11.98 19.66 -41.11
N ILE A 3 10.86 19.31 -40.50
CA ILE A 3 9.51 19.42 -41.06
C ILE A 3 8.89 20.81 -40.80
N ILE A 4 9.32 21.49 -39.74
CA ILE A 4 8.96 22.88 -39.41
C ILE A 4 10.22 23.69 -39.11
N ARG A 5 10.27 24.95 -39.58
CA ARG A 5 11.35 25.89 -39.29
C ARG A 5 10.82 27.30 -39.07
N PHE A 6 11.13 27.86 -37.91
CA PHE A 6 10.93 29.27 -37.56
C PHE A 6 12.28 29.99 -37.61
N ASN A 7 12.34 31.11 -38.33
CA ASN A 7 13.54 31.94 -38.44
C ASN A 7 13.21 33.40 -38.13
N ASP A 8 13.70 33.89 -36.98
CA ASP A 8 13.51 35.25 -36.47
C ASP A 8 12.07 35.78 -36.62
N VAL A 9 11.10 35.01 -36.14
CA VAL A 9 9.67 35.29 -36.35
C VAL A 9 9.15 36.33 -35.36
N TRP A 10 8.49 37.37 -35.88
CA TRP A 10 7.77 38.38 -35.10
C TRP A 10 6.32 38.48 -35.54
N GLU A 11 5.42 38.68 -34.58
CA GLU A 11 3.98 38.81 -34.84
C GLU A 11 3.34 39.84 -33.90
N MET A 12 2.54 40.75 -34.47
CA MET A 12 1.92 41.88 -33.79
C MET A 12 0.42 41.99 -34.09
N PHE A 13 -0.39 42.00 -33.04
CA PHE A 13 -1.81 42.31 -33.14
C PHE A 13 -2.07 43.79 -32.88
N ARG A 14 -2.86 44.42 -33.73
CA ARG A 14 -3.37 45.77 -33.50
C ARG A 14 -4.77 45.68 -32.91
N ILE A 15 -4.90 45.99 -31.62
CA ILE A 15 -6.16 45.84 -30.87
C ILE A 15 -6.79 47.22 -30.67
N ARG A 16 -8.09 47.32 -31.00
CA ARG A 16 -8.90 48.52 -30.75
C ARG A 16 -9.48 48.46 -29.36
N PHE A 17 -9.23 49.49 -28.56
CA PHE A 17 -9.87 49.70 -27.26
C PHE A 17 -10.91 50.81 -27.40
N SER A 18 -12.07 50.63 -26.77
CA SER A 18 -13.15 51.62 -26.72
C SER A 18 -13.55 51.86 -25.27
N GLY A 19 -13.48 53.12 -24.82
CA GLY A 19 -13.87 53.55 -23.47
C GLY A 19 -14.09 55.06 -23.43
N GLU A 20 -15.06 55.53 -22.64
CA GLU A 20 -15.41 56.96 -22.50
C GLU A 20 -15.63 57.71 -23.83
N GLY A 21 -16.33 57.07 -24.78
CA GLY A 21 -16.66 57.70 -26.07
C GLY A 21 -15.47 57.91 -27.03
N ARG A 22 -14.28 57.40 -26.69
CA ARG A 22 -13.10 57.43 -27.57
C ARG A 22 -12.62 56.01 -27.85
N SER A 23 -12.11 55.80 -29.07
CA SER A 23 -11.44 54.56 -29.43
C SER A 23 -10.00 54.82 -29.86
N TYR A 24 -9.07 54.04 -29.34
CA TYR A 24 -7.65 54.09 -29.71
C TYR A 24 -7.13 52.69 -30.02
N TRP A 25 -6.07 52.62 -30.82
CA TRP A 25 -5.42 51.37 -31.19
C TRP A 25 -4.13 51.20 -30.38
N LYS A 26 -3.90 49.99 -29.86
CA LYS A 26 -2.62 49.60 -29.27
C LYS A 26 -2.04 48.42 -30.03
N ASN A 27 -0.73 48.46 -30.23
CA ASN A 27 0.03 47.36 -30.82
C ASN A 27 0.47 46.41 -29.72
N TYR A 28 0.20 45.12 -29.88
CA TYR A 28 0.60 44.07 -28.97
C TYR A 28 1.43 43.02 -29.70
N TRP A 29 2.71 42.92 -29.34
CA TRP A 29 3.60 41.90 -29.90
C TRP A 29 3.34 40.56 -29.23
N ALA A 30 2.72 39.64 -29.96
CA ALA A 30 2.47 38.28 -29.52
C ALA A 30 3.72 37.40 -29.63
N LEU A 31 4.58 37.62 -30.64
CA LEU A 31 5.85 36.93 -30.82
C LEU A 31 6.97 37.92 -31.17
N ARG A 32 8.18 37.67 -30.65
CA ARG A 32 9.34 38.56 -30.75
C ARG A 32 10.62 37.75 -30.96
N GLY A 33 11.01 37.58 -32.22
CA GLY A 33 12.27 36.96 -32.61
C GLY A 33 12.35 35.47 -32.29
N ILE A 34 11.29 34.73 -32.62
CA ILE A 34 11.21 33.30 -32.34
C ILE A 34 11.96 32.51 -33.41
N THR A 35 12.93 31.70 -32.99
CA THR A 35 13.74 30.83 -33.87
C THR A 35 13.83 29.44 -33.27
N PHE A 36 13.33 28.43 -33.99
CA PHE A 36 13.46 27.01 -33.64
C PHE A 36 13.12 26.12 -34.84
N SER A 37 13.40 24.83 -34.76
CA SER A 37 13.01 23.86 -35.79
C SER A 37 12.54 22.55 -35.18
N VAL A 38 11.62 21.88 -35.87
CA VAL A 38 11.05 20.57 -35.49
C VAL A 38 11.39 19.55 -36.56
N SER A 39 11.86 18.39 -36.13
CA SER A 39 12.15 17.23 -36.99
C SER A 39 10.89 16.40 -37.24
N GLU A 40 10.87 15.70 -38.36
CA GLU A 40 9.81 14.71 -38.65
C GLU A 40 9.76 13.62 -37.57
N GLY A 41 8.56 13.31 -37.08
CA GLY A 41 8.34 12.34 -36.00
C GLY A 41 8.64 12.85 -34.59
N GLU A 42 9.06 14.11 -34.45
CA GLU A 42 9.31 14.74 -33.15
C GLU A 42 7.99 15.12 -32.47
N VAL A 43 7.96 14.99 -31.13
CA VAL A 43 6.87 15.50 -30.31
C VAL A 43 7.36 16.71 -29.53
N LEU A 44 6.88 17.90 -29.94
CA LEU A 44 7.26 19.18 -29.34
C LEU A 44 6.15 19.69 -28.40
N GLY A 45 6.48 19.88 -27.13
CA GLY A 45 5.62 20.59 -26.19
C GLY A 45 5.92 22.09 -26.14
N ILE A 46 4.89 22.94 -26.01
CA ILE A 46 5.06 24.39 -25.85
C ILE A 46 4.38 24.84 -24.55
N MET A 47 5.18 25.32 -23.60
CA MET A 47 4.75 25.84 -22.30
C MET A 47 4.88 27.37 -22.22
N GLY A 48 4.18 27.98 -21.27
CA GLY A 48 4.23 29.42 -21.00
C GLY A 48 2.88 29.95 -20.51
N GLU A 49 2.83 31.16 -19.96
CA GLU A 49 1.58 31.74 -19.43
C GLU A 49 0.51 32.01 -20.50
N ASN A 50 -0.72 32.26 -20.07
CA ASN A 50 -1.75 32.78 -20.95
C ASN A 50 -1.30 34.11 -21.56
N GLY A 51 -1.42 34.23 -22.88
CA GLY A 51 -0.92 35.40 -23.62
C GLY A 51 0.58 35.37 -23.95
N SER A 52 1.32 34.29 -23.66
CA SER A 52 2.76 34.21 -23.99
C SER A 52 3.09 34.01 -25.48
N GLY A 53 2.08 33.73 -26.32
CA GLY A 53 2.24 33.53 -27.77
C GLY A 53 2.05 32.09 -28.26
N LYS A 54 1.75 31.11 -27.38
CA LYS A 54 1.64 29.68 -27.71
C LYS A 54 0.67 29.38 -28.87
N THR A 55 -0.58 29.83 -28.74
CA THR A 55 -1.61 29.68 -29.78
C THR A 55 -1.23 30.44 -31.06
N THR A 56 -0.46 31.52 -30.96
CA THR A 56 0.04 32.26 -32.15
C THR A 56 1.05 31.42 -32.93
N ILE A 57 1.98 30.73 -32.24
CA ILE A 57 2.90 29.77 -32.89
C ILE A 57 2.12 28.67 -33.59
N LEU A 58 1.14 28.08 -32.91
CA LEU A 58 0.32 27.03 -33.49
C LEU A 58 -0.48 27.52 -34.72
N LYS A 59 -1.04 28.75 -34.70
CA LYS A 59 -1.70 29.37 -35.85
C LYS A 59 -0.75 29.61 -37.04
N LEU A 60 0.49 29.98 -36.78
CA LEU A 60 1.53 30.13 -37.81
C LEU A 60 1.90 28.78 -38.44
N ILE A 61 2.02 27.71 -37.64
CA ILE A 61 2.29 26.36 -38.14
C ILE A 61 1.10 25.84 -38.96
N GLY A 62 -0.12 26.09 -38.50
CA GLY A 62 -1.35 25.74 -39.22
C GLY A 62 -1.59 26.57 -40.49
N GLY A 63 -0.78 27.59 -40.76
CA GLY A 63 -0.94 28.47 -41.92
C GLY A 63 -2.15 29.41 -41.86
N ILE A 64 -2.75 29.58 -40.67
CA ILE A 64 -3.94 30.43 -40.46
C ILE A 64 -3.57 31.91 -40.55
N ILE A 65 -2.41 32.26 -40.01
CA ILE A 65 -1.83 33.60 -40.06
C ILE A 65 -0.44 33.54 -40.67
N ARG A 66 0.08 34.68 -41.16
CA ARG A 66 1.44 34.84 -41.66
C ARG A 66 2.20 35.76 -40.72
N PRO A 67 3.52 35.53 -40.51
CA PRO A 67 4.29 36.36 -39.61
C PRO A 67 4.50 37.76 -40.18
N ASP A 68 4.46 38.80 -39.33
CA ASP A 68 4.84 40.17 -39.71
C ASP A 68 6.32 40.31 -40.11
N ARG A 69 7.22 39.54 -39.46
CA ARG A 69 8.65 39.45 -39.81
C ARG A 69 9.18 38.03 -39.62
N GLY A 70 10.28 37.73 -40.31
CA GLY A 70 10.88 36.40 -40.31
C GLY A 70 10.18 35.46 -41.27
N SER A 71 10.45 34.16 -41.14
CA SER A 71 9.84 33.14 -41.99
C SER A 71 9.46 31.89 -41.21
N VAL A 72 8.33 31.28 -41.61
CA VAL A 72 7.84 29.99 -41.12
C VAL A 72 7.74 29.06 -42.31
N GLU A 73 8.50 27.96 -42.30
CA GLU A 73 8.42 26.89 -43.29
C GLU A 73 7.77 25.66 -42.65
N VAL A 74 6.76 25.10 -43.30
CA VAL A 74 6.05 23.88 -42.88
C VAL A 74 5.95 22.93 -44.06
N LYS A 75 6.40 21.69 -43.88
CA LYS A 75 6.34 20.63 -44.89
C LYS A 75 5.31 19.59 -44.47
N GLY A 76 4.41 19.21 -45.37
CA GLY A 76 3.32 18.27 -45.08
C GLY A 76 2.03 18.97 -44.60
N LYS A 77 1.00 18.17 -44.37
CA LYS A 77 -0.33 18.64 -43.96
C LYS A 77 -0.42 18.74 -42.44
N ALA A 78 -0.60 19.96 -41.95
CA ALA A 78 -0.93 20.21 -40.54
C ALA A 78 -2.44 20.16 -40.32
N ALA A 79 -2.87 19.46 -39.27
CA ALA A 79 -4.25 19.50 -38.79
C ALA A 79 -4.24 19.67 -37.27
N GLY A 80 -5.23 20.36 -36.69
CA GLY A 80 -5.23 20.53 -35.25
C GLY A 80 -6.46 21.16 -34.61
N LEU A 81 -6.50 21.09 -33.29
CA LEU A 81 -7.61 21.54 -32.42
C LEU A 81 -7.67 23.05 -32.18
N LEU A 82 -6.79 23.82 -32.81
CA LEU A 82 -6.60 25.25 -32.59
C LEU A 82 -7.87 26.09 -32.75
N GLU A 83 -8.77 25.60 -33.57
CA GLU A 83 -10.13 26.09 -33.69
C GLU A 83 -11.01 24.86 -33.67
N LEU A 84 -11.45 24.47 -32.47
CA LEU A 84 -12.44 23.42 -32.27
C LEU A 84 -13.60 23.62 -33.27
N GLY A 85 -13.69 22.75 -34.27
CA GLY A 85 -14.71 22.85 -35.31
C GLY A 85 -14.56 24.01 -36.30
N ALA A 86 -13.35 24.49 -36.62
CA ALA A 86 -13.18 25.36 -37.79
C ALA A 86 -13.69 24.64 -39.05
N GLY A 87 -14.78 25.16 -39.61
CA GLY A 87 -15.52 24.54 -40.71
C GLY A 87 -16.78 23.78 -40.28
N PHE A 88 -16.99 23.54 -38.98
CA PHE A 88 -18.26 23.04 -38.46
C PHE A 88 -19.29 24.17 -38.44
N GLN A 89 -20.43 23.93 -39.09
CA GLN A 89 -21.58 24.78 -39.08
C GLN A 89 -22.51 24.37 -37.92
N PRO A 90 -22.79 25.25 -36.94
CA PRO A 90 -23.59 24.90 -35.76
C PRO A 90 -25.01 24.44 -36.07
N GLU A 91 -25.58 24.92 -37.18
CA GLU A 91 -26.92 24.54 -37.67
C GLU A 91 -26.97 23.15 -38.29
N LEU A 92 -25.83 22.59 -38.70
CA LEU A 92 -25.75 21.26 -39.30
C LEU A 92 -25.50 20.19 -38.23
N THR A 93 -25.90 18.96 -38.54
CA THR A 93 -25.65 17.79 -37.71
C THR A 93 -24.16 17.46 -37.64
N GLY A 94 -23.73 16.71 -36.61
CA GLY A 94 -22.35 16.22 -36.53
C GLY A 94 -21.95 15.42 -37.77
N ARG A 95 -22.88 14.60 -38.30
CA ARG A 95 -22.72 13.84 -39.54
C ARG A 95 -22.44 14.72 -40.76
N GLU A 96 -23.28 15.72 -41.00
CA GLU A 96 -23.12 16.64 -42.13
C GLU A 96 -21.81 17.42 -42.03
N ASN A 97 -21.45 17.85 -40.82
CA ASN A 97 -20.20 18.54 -40.56
C ASN A 97 -18.97 17.68 -40.89
N VAL A 98 -18.96 16.41 -40.50
CA VAL A 98 -17.86 15.49 -40.81
C VAL A 98 -17.74 15.25 -42.32
N LEU A 99 -18.86 15.10 -43.04
CA LEU A 99 -18.86 14.89 -44.49
C LEU A 99 -18.36 16.13 -45.25
N ILE A 100 -18.86 17.32 -44.91
CA ILE A 100 -18.45 18.58 -45.54
C ILE A 100 -16.96 18.85 -45.28
N CYS A 101 -16.51 18.68 -44.03
CA CYS A 101 -15.10 18.90 -43.69
C CYS A 101 -14.19 17.87 -44.36
N SER A 102 -14.61 16.60 -44.44
CA SER A 102 -13.86 15.58 -45.20
C SER A 102 -13.72 15.99 -46.67
N GLY A 103 -14.79 16.49 -47.29
CA GLY A 103 -14.75 17.00 -48.67
C GLY A 103 -13.79 18.18 -48.84
N MET A 104 -13.78 19.13 -47.90
CA MET A 104 -12.82 20.26 -47.89
C MET A 104 -11.37 19.80 -47.78
N HIS A 105 -11.11 18.68 -47.10
CA HIS A 105 -9.79 18.06 -47.01
C HIS A 105 -9.44 17.12 -48.19
N GLY A 106 -10.30 17.07 -49.22
CA GLY A 106 -10.04 16.37 -50.48
C GLY A 106 -10.43 14.90 -50.50
N TYR A 107 -11.25 14.43 -49.55
CA TYR A 107 -11.77 13.06 -49.55
C TYR A 107 -12.99 12.95 -50.50
N SER A 108 -13.04 11.87 -51.29
CA SER A 108 -14.21 11.53 -52.12
C SER A 108 -15.41 11.11 -51.26
N GLY A 109 -16.63 11.07 -51.83
CA GLY A 109 -17.85 10.71 -51.09
C GLY A 109 -17.74 9.40 -50.31
N GLU A 110 -17.26 8.32 -50.93
CA GLU A 110 -17.05 7.03 -50.23
C GLU A 110 -15.97 7.11 -49.13
N ALA A 111 -14.92 7.89 -49.36
CA ALA A 111 -13.86 8.06 -48.36
C ALA A 111 -14.32 8.91 -47.17
N ALA A 112 -15.11 9.96 -47.42
CA ALA A 112 -15.75 10.77 -46.39
C ALA A 112 -16.72 9.94 -45.54
N GLU A 113 -17.47 9.01 -46.15
CA GLU A 113 -18.37 8.11 -45.44
C GLU A 113 -17.63 7.14 -44.51
N ARG A 114 -16.45 6.66 -44.91
CA ARG A 114 -15.57 5.88 -44.04
C ARG A 114 -15.05 6.71 -42.87
N LYS A 115 -14.62 7.95 -43.13
CA LYS A 115 -14.18 8.89 -42.08
C LYS A 115 -15.30 9.21 -41.11
N LEU A 116 -16.54 9.37 -41.58
CA LEU A 116 -17.71 9.54 -40.72
C LEU A 116 -17.87 8.39 -39.73
N LYS A 117 -17.71 7.14 -40.18
CA LYS A 117 -17.79 5.97 -39.30
C LYS A 117 -16.67 5.97 -38.25
N GLU A 118 -15.42 6.17 -38.68
CA GLU A 118 -14.26 6.25 -37.78
C GLU A 118 -14.43 7.34 -36.71
N VAL A 119 -14.95 8.50 -37.11
CA VAL A 119 -15.19 9.64 -36.23
C VAL A 119 -16.32 9.36 -35.25
N GLY A 120 -17.43 8.77 -35.69
CA GLY A 120 -18.55 8.41 -34.82
C GLY A 120 -18.14 7.39 -33.75
N ASP A 121 -17.39 6.36 -34.16
CA ASP A 121 -16.91 5.29 -33.27
C ASP A 121 -15.94 5.83 -32.20
N PHE A 122 -15.04 6.77 -32.58
CA PHE A 122 -14.07 7.36 -31.65
C PHE A 122 -14.71 8.43 -30.74
N ALA A 123 -15.60 9.29 -31.27
CA ALA A 123 -16.20 10.38 -30.52
C ALA A 123 -17.14 9.90 -29.41
N ARG A 124 -17.75 8.71 -29.57
CA ARG A 124 -18.69 8.10 -28.60
C ARG A 124 -19.81 9.05 -28.16
N ILE A 125 -20.34 9.84 -29.10
CA ILE A 125 -21.46 10.77 -28.85
C ILE A 125 -22.84 10.15 -29.11
N GLY A 126 -22.89 8.87 -29.51
CA GLY A 126 -24.13 8.13 -29.76
C GLY A 126 -25.02 8.80 -30.81
N ASP A 127 -26.34 8.82 -30.57
CA ASP A 127 -27.33 9.36 -31.50
C ASP A 127 -27.18 10.86 -31.76
N PHE A 128 -26.46 11.59 -30.89
CA PHE A 128 -26.23 13.03 -31.08
C PHE A 128 -25.43 13.36 -32.33
N ILE A 129 -24.74 12.41 -32.97
CA ILE A 129 -24.12 12.63 -34.29
C ILE A 129 -25.13 13.10 -35.35
N ASN A 130 -26.41 12.76 -35.18
CA ASN A 130 -27.53 13.17 -36.04
C ASN A 130 -28.26 14.43 -35.53
N ALA A 131 -27.81 15.03 -34.42
CA ALA A 131 -28.34 16.29 -33.91
C ALA A 131 -27.47 17.48 -34.37
N PRO A 132 -28.07 18.68 -34.56
CA PRO A 132 -27.32 19.90 -34.84
C PRO A 132 -26.25 20.19 -33.80
N VAL A 133 -25.06 20.59 -34.25
CA VAL A 133 -23.88 20.80 -33.39
C VAL A 133 -24.10 21.89 -32.35
N LYS A 134 -24.96 22.88 -32.61
CA LYS A 134 -25.35 23.91 -31.62
C LYS A 134 -25.98 23.34 -30.35
N ASN A 135 -26.50 22.11 -30.39
CA ASN A 135 -27.11 21.43 -29.25
C ASN A 135 -26.10 20.57 -28.46
N TYR A 136 -24.82 20.59 -28.84
CA TYR A 136 -23.80 19.77 -28.18
C TYR A 136 -23.36 20.43 -26.88
N SER A 137 -23.08 19.61 -25.87
CA SER A 137 -22.24 20.07 -24.77
C SER A 137 -20.83 20.37 -25.27
N GLN A 138 -20.08 21.21 -24.54
CA GLN A 138 -18.68 21.50 -24.86
C GLN A 138 -17.84 20.22 -24.99
N GLY A 139 -18.05 19.23 -24.11
CA GLY A 139 -17.36 17.94 -24.19
C GLY A 139 -17.69 17.14 -25.45
N MET A 140 -18.96 17.10 -25.87
CA MET A 140 -19.36 16.42 -27.11
C MET A 140 -18.78 17.10 -28.35
N PHE A 141 -18.74 18.43 -28.36
CA PHE A 141 -18.14 19.21 -29.44
C PHE A 141 -16.63 18.93 -29.56
N VAL A 142 -15.91 18.99 -28.44
CA VAL A 142 -14.47 18.69 -28.37
C VAL A 142 -14.18 17.24 -28.81
N ARG A 143 -15.01 16.28 -28.39
CA ARG A 143 -14.92 14.89 -28.83
C ARG A 143 -15.04 14.75 -30.34
N LEU A 144 -16.07 15.34 -30.94
CA LEU A 144 -16.28 15.26 -32.38
C LEU A 144 -15.14 15.92 -33.15
N ALA A 145 -14.73 17.12 -32.74
CA ALA A 145 -13.66 17.88 -33.37
C ALA A 145 -12.30 17.15 -33.30
N PHE A 146 -11.96 16.59 -32.12
CA PHE A 146 -10.74 15.79 -31.95
C PHE A 146 -10.77 14.53 -32.82
N SER A 147 -11.88 13.78 -32.77
CA SER A 147 -12.06 12.54 -33.52
C SER A 147 -11.90 12.76 -35.02
N PHE A 148 -12.44 13.87 -35.53
CA PHE A 148 -12.27 14.28 -36.91
C PHE A 148 -10.82 14.65 -37.23
N ALA A 149 -10.18 15.50 -36.42
CA ALA A 149 -8.80 15.93 -36.67
C ALA A 149 -7.82 14.74 -36.74
N VAL A 150 -7.97 13.73 -35.87
CA VAL A 150 -7.10 12.54 -35.89
C VAL A 150 -7.45 11.54 -36.99
N SER A 151 -8.68 11.55 -37.51
CA SER A 151 -9.06 10.68 -38.63
C SER A 151 -8.51 11.16 -39.97
N LEU A 152 -8.11 12.44 -40.08
CA LEU A 152 -7.45 12.98 -41.27
C LEU A 152 -6.02 12.46 -41.49
N GLU A 153 -5.46 11.73 -40.53
CA GLU A 153 -4.09 11.16 -40.59
C GLU A 153 -3.02 12.20 -41.00
N PRO A 154 -2.93 13.35 -40.30
CA PRO A 154 -2.05 14.44 -40.70
C PRO A 154 -0.56 14.09 -40.53
N ASP A 155 0.29 14.80 -41.27
CA ASP A 155 1.75 14.73 -41.12
C ASP A 155 2.20 15.44 -39.83
N ILE A 156 1.47 16.51 -39.47
CA ILE A 156 1.68 17.30 -38.26
C ILE A 156 0.33 17.45 -37.53
N LEU A 157 0.25 16.93 -36.30
CA LEU A 157 -0.90 17.12 -35.42
C LEU A 157 -0.66 18.29 -34.45
N LEU A 158 -1.51 19.32 -34.51
CA LEU A 158 -1.46 20.48 -33.61
C LEU A 158 -2.54 20.36 -32.53
N ILE A 159 -2.13 20.50 -31.28
CA ILE A 159 -3.00 20.30 -30.13
C ILE A 159 -2.93 21.54 -29.24
N ASP A 160 -4.07 22.16 -28.97
CA ASP A 160 -4.15 23.25 -28.00
C ASP A 160 -4.56 22.71 -26.61
N ASP A 161 -4.47 23.57 -25.58
CA ASP A 161 -4.74 23.22 -24.16
C ASP A 161 -6.19 22.76 -23.90
N SER A 162 -7.06 22.82 -24.91
CA SER A 162 -8.47 22.39 -24.86
C SER A 162 -8.68 20.88 -24.73
N LEU A 163 -7.63 20.04 -24.82
CA LEU A 163 -7.76 18.61 -24.53
C LEU A 163 -8.19 18.30 -23.10
N ALA A 164 -8.04 19.26 -22.18
CA ALA A 164 -8.51 19.14 -20.80
C ALA A 164 -10.05 19.12 -20.67
N VAL A 165 -10.80 19.46 -21.74
CA VAL A 165 -12.27 19.50 -21.74
C VAL A 165 -12.84 18.14 -22.17
N GLY A 166 -13.08 17.24 -21.21
CA GLY A 166 -13.65 15.91 -21.42
C GLY A 166 -13.67 15.08 -20.12
N ASP A 167 -14.38 13.96 -20.09
CA ASP A 167 -14.26 13.00 -18.98
C ASP A 167 -12.92 12.24 -19.05
N GLY A 168 -12.51 11.67 -17.91
CA GLY A 168 -11.22 10.98 -17.78
C GLY A 168 -11.03 9.82 -18.75
N ASP A 169 -12.12 9.13 -19.12
CA ASP A 169 -12.09 8.01 -20.07
C ASP A 169 -11.81 8.47 -21.51
N PHE A 170 -12.39 9.60 -21.94
CA PHE A 170 -12.10 10.16 -23.26
C PHE A 170 -10.70 10.79 -23.32
N GLN A 171 -10.26 11.47 -22.26
CA GLN A 171 -8.89 12.00 -22.18
C GLN A 171 -7.84 10.87 -22.32
N LYS A 172 -8.05 9.74 -21.63
CA LYS A 172 -7.21 8.56 -21.78
C LYS A 172 -7.19 8.06 -23.23
N SER A 173 -8.35 7.96 -23.87
CA SER A 173 -8.47 7.54 -25.27
C SER A 173 -7.74 8.49 -26.23
N CYS A 174 -7.76 9.81 -25.96
CA CYS A 174 -7.01 10.81 -26.73
C CYS A 174 -5.50 10.62 -26.57
N ILE A 175 -5.03 10.43 -25.33
CA ILE A 175 -3.61 10.18 -25.05
C ILE A 175 -3.14 8.90 -25.73
N ASP A 176 -3.90 7.81 -25.64
CA ASP A 176 -3.57 6.53 -26.30
C ASP A 176 -3.47 6.71 -27.82
N LYS A 177 -4.37 7.49 -28.43
CA LYS A 177 -4.31 7.80 -29.86
C LYS A 177 -3.09 8.66 -30.22
N ILE A 178 -2.75 9.66 -29.40
CA ILE A 178 -1.55 10.49 -29.58
C ILE A 178 -0.28 9.64 -29.50
N MET A 179 -0.20 8.71 -28.56
CA MET A 179 0.92 7.79 -28.43
C MET A 179 1.03 6.85 -29.65
N SER A 180 -0.09 6.32 -30.15
CA SER A 180 -0.12 5.52 -31.38
C SER A 180 0.36 6.33 -32.60
N LEU A 181 -0.03 7.60 -32.72
CA LEU A 181 0.43 8.48 -33.81
C LEU A 181 1.94 8.77 -33.69
N LYS A 182 2.44 8.98 -32.48
CA LYS A 182 3.87 9.11 -32.18
C LYS A 182 4.63 7.85 -32.61
N GLU A 183 4.14 6.67 -32.26
CA GLU A 183 4.73 5.38 -32.66
C GLU A 183 4.75 5.19 -34.19
N SER A 184 3.73 5.71 -34.88
CA SER A 184 3.68 5.71 -36.35
C SER A 184 4.58 6.75 -37.03
N GLY A 185 5.39 7.49 -36.28
CA GLY A 185 6.34 8.48 -36.79
C GLY A 185 5.71 9.82 -37.18
N ARG A 186 4.49 10.13 -36.72
CA ARG A 186 3.85 11.43 -37.00
C ARG A 186 4.40 12.52 -36.08
N THR A 187 4.50 13.74 -36.61
CA THR A 187 4.98 14.91 -35.85
C THR A 187 3.83 15.46 -35.02
N ILE A 188 4.05 15.73 -33.74
CA ILE A 188 3.00 16.23 -32.85
C ILE A 188 3.50 17.50 -32.16
N ILE A 189 2.67 18.54 -32.15
CA ILE A 189 2.95 19.79 -31.44
C ILE A 189 1.78 20.07 -30.54
N PHE A 190 2.06 20.19 -29.25
CA PHE A 190 1.01 20.44 -28.28
C PHE A 190 1.37 21.57 -27.33
N VAL A 191 0.35 22.32 -26.96
CA VAL A 191 0.42 23.35 -25.93
C VAL A 191 -0.16 22.78 -24.66
N THR A 192 0.53 23.01 -23.54
CA THR A 192 0.02 22.60 -22.23
C THR A 192 0.58 23.47 -21.12
N HIS A 193 -0.17 23.57 -20.04
CA HIS A 193 0.32 24.05 -18.74
C HIS A 193 0.63 22.90 -17.76
N ASP A 194 0.31 21.66 -18.14
CA ASP A 194 0.53 20.45 -17.35
C ASP A 194 1.94 19.88 -17.61
N THR A 195 2.81 20.00 -16.61
CA THR A 195 4.19 19.48 -16.68
C THR A 195 4.23 17.95 -16.69
N GLY A 196 3.23 17.28 -16.12
CA GLY A 196 3.09 15.81 -16.16
C GLY A 196 2.78 15.32 -17.57
N LEU A 197 1.81 15.95 -18.25
CA LEU A 197 1.50 15.65 -19.65
C LEU A 197 2.69 15.97 -20.57
N LEU A 198 3.36 17.10 -20.34
CA LEU A 198 4.57 17.50 -21.07
C LEU A 198 5.62 16.40 -21.00
N ASN A 199 5.99 15.99 -19.78
CA ASN A 199 7.05 15.00 -19.57
C ASN A 199 6.65 13.59 -20.05
N LYS A 200 5.35 13.27 -20.09
CA LYS A 200 4.85 11.96 -20.55
C LYS A 200 4.95 11.78 -22.06
N ILE A 201 4.66 12.83 -22.84
CA ILE A 201 4.45 12.70 -24.29
C ILE A 201 5.57 13.38 -25.09
N ALA A 202 6.04 14.55 -24.66
CA ALA A 202 7.02 15.34 -25.41
C ALA A 202 8.40 14.69 -25.41
N THR A 203 9.10 14.81 -26.53
CA THR A 203 10.54 14.50 -26.63
C THR A 203 11.40 15.74 -26.41
N ARG A 204 10.83 16.93 -26.60
CA ARG A 204 11.46 18.24 -26.45
C ARG A 204 10.38 19.27 -26.11
N ALA A 205 10.74 20.33 -25.41
CA ALA A 205 9.80 21.38 -25.06
C ALA A 205 10.38 22.80 -25.26
N LEU A 206 9.48 23.76 -25.47
CA LEU A 206 9.78 25.19 -25.53
C LEU A 206 9.09 25.90 -24.35
N LEU A 207 9.79 26.86 -23.72
CA LEU A 207 9.20 27.80 -22.78
C LEU A 207 9.05 29.18 -23.41
N LEU A 208 7.82 29.67 -23.51
CA LEU A 208 7.52 31.02 -23.95
C LEU A 208 7.14 31.94 -22.79
N LYS A 209 7.68 33.16 -22.81
CA LYS A 209 7.27 34.23 -21.91
C LYS A 209 7.24 35.56 -22.65
N ASN A 210 6.11 36.27 -22.56
CA ASN A 210 5.93 37.60 -23.16
C ASN A 210 6.32 37.64 -24.66
N GLY A 211 5.96 36.60 -25.41
CA GLY A 211 6.26 36.47 -26.83
C GLY A 211 7.70 36.13 -27.17
N ARG A 212 8.55 35.76 -26.20
CA ARG A 212 9.94 35.35 -26.43
C ARG A 212 10.15 33.89 -26.04
N LEU A 213 11.04 33.23 -26.77
CA LEU A 213 11.55 31.91 -26.42
C LEU A 213 12.58 32.07 -25.30
N ILE A 214 12.30 31.47 -24.14
CA ILE A 214 13.13 31.54 -22.94
C ILE A 214 14.03 30.32 -22.83
N GLU A 215 13.49 29.15 -23.15
CA GLU A 215 14.21 27.87 -23.08
C GLU A 215 13.71 26.94 -24.18
N ASP A 216 14.63 26.13 -24.69
CA ASP A 216 14.40 25.11 -25.70
C ASP A 216 15.25 23.88 -25.35
N SER A 217 14.64 22.90 -24.69
CA SER A 217 15.35 21.82 -24.02
C SER A 217 14.46 20.60 -23.81
N GLN A 218 14.97 19.58 -23.13
CA GLN A 218 14.18 18.46 -22.63
C GLN A 218 13.02 18.93 -21.73
N PRO A 219 11.85 18.24 -21.78
CA PRO A 219 10.64 18.59 -21.03
C PRO A 219 10.87 18.92 -19.56
N GLU A 220 11.71 18.16 -18.86
CA GLU A 220 11.92 18.33 -17.42
C GLU A 220 12.52 19.70 -17.08
N ARG A 221 13.51 20.14 -17.87
CA ARG A 221 14.17 21.45 -17.68
C ARG A 221 13.22 22.60 -18.00
N VAL A 222 12.40 22.44 -19.03
CA VAL A 222 11.39 23.44 -19.41
C VAL A 222 10.30 23.55 -18.35
N GLY A 223 9.83 22.42 -17.81
CA GLY A 223 8.91 22.39 -16.67
C GLY A 223 9.48 23.09 -15.45
N ALA A 224 10.77 22.89 -15.15
CA ALA A 224 11.47 23.57 -14.03
C ALA A 224 11.49 25.08 -14.20
N LEU A 225 11.89 25.54 -15.38
CA LEU A 225 11.96 26.96 -15.67
C LEU A 225 10.57 27.59 -15.75
N TYR A 226 9.56 26.87 -16.24
CA TYR A 226 8.18 27.33 -16.21
C TYR A 226 7.75 27.61 -14.77
N ALA A 227 7.96 26.65 -13.85
CA ALA A 227 7.64 26.80 -12.44
C ALA A 227 8.44 27.91 -11.74
N LEU A 228 9.65 28.21 -12.20
CA LEU A 228 10.50 29.27 -11.63
C LEU A 228 10.20 30.66 -12.19
N VAL A 229 9.74 30.76 -13.44
CA VAL A 229 9.73 32.02 -14.20
C VAL A 229 8.32 32.52 -14.47
N CYS A 230 7.31 31.64 -14.46
CA CYS A 230 5.90 31.95 -14.67
C CYS A 230 5.09 31.89 -13.34
N GLY A 231 4.11 32.77 -13.15
CA GLY A 231 3.32 32.93 -11.93
C GLY A 231 2.84 34.38 -11.72
N SER A 232 1.84 34.59 -10.85
CA SER A 232 1.36 35.93 -10.53
C SER A 232 2.48 36.73 -9.84
N PRO A 233 2.79 37.98 -10.27
CA PRO A 233 3.75 38.83 -9.57
C PRO A 233 3.39 39.03 -8.09
N GLU A 234 2.09 39.02 -7.78
CA GLU A 234 1.58 39.22 -6.42
C GLU A 234 1.84 38.01 -5.51
N GLY A 235 1.96 36.80 -6.06
CA GLY A 235 2.14 35.55 -5.33
C GLY A 235 3.58 35.02 -5.34
N LYS A 236 4.55 35.86 -5.71
CA LYS A 236 5.94 35.46 -5.91
C LYS A 236 6.91 36.30 -5.08
N ALA A 237 7.81 35.63 -4.38
CA ALA A 237 8.88 36.27 -3.62
C ALA A 237 10.17 35.43 -3.69
N ALA A 238 11.32 36.09 -3.58
CA ALA A 238 12.61 35.42 -3.46
C ALA A 238 13.31 35.87 -2.19
N LEU A 239 13.94 34.92 -1.49
CA LEU A 239 14.79 35.15 -0.33
C LEU A 239 16.17 34.58 -0.58
N GLU A 240 17.19 35.28 -0.09
CA GLU A 240 18.58 34.88 -0.24
C GLU A 240 19.28 35.03 1.11
N SER A 241 20.03 34.00 1.52
CA SER A 241 20.88 34.04 2.70
C SER A 241 22.14 33.22 2.46
N GLY A 242 23.29 33.89 2.46
CA GLY A 242 24.56 33.30 2.09
C GLY A 242 24.52 32.69 0.69
N ARG A 243 24.59 31.36 0.61
CA ARG A 243 24.62 30.58 -0.64
C ARG A 243 23.25 30.06 -1.05
N LEU A 244 22.29 30.08 -0.13
CA LEU A 244 20.95 29.54 -0.35
C LEU A 244 20.05 30.63 -0.91
N ARG A 245 19.40 30.33 -2.02
CA ARG A 245 18.33 31.13 -2.61
C ARG A 245 17.05 30.32 -2.66
N MET A 246 15.99 30.86 -2.08
CA MET A 246 14.64 30.30 -2.07
C MET A 246 13.72 31.19 -2.89
N VAL A 247 12.90 30.60 -3.76
CA VAL A 247 11.82 31.29 -4.48
C VAL A 247 10.49 30.68 -4.04
N PHE A 248 9.62 31.51 -3.46
CA PHE A 248 8.21 31.19 -3.29
C PHE A 248 7.47 31.59 -4.56
N ASN A 249 6.69 30.69 -5.13
CA ASN A 249 5.85 30.96 -6.28
C ASN A 249 4.50 30.25 -6.14
N ASN A 250 3.45 31.03 -5.88
CA ASN A 250 2.07 30.53 -5.82
C ASN A 250 1.89 29.29 -4.93
N GLY A 251 2.52 29.24 -3.75
CA GLY A 251 2.39 28.11 -2.84
C GLY A 251 3.38 26.97 -3.09
N ALA A 252 4.34 27.11 -4.00
CA ALA A 252 5.48 26.21 -4.14
C ALA A 252 6.79 26.91 -3.75
N LEU A 253 7.71 26.16 -3.17
CA LEU A 253 9.05 26.61 -2.78
C LEU A 253 10.11 25.98 -3.67
N PHE A 254 11.01 26.78 -4.20
CA PHE A 254 12.12 26.32 -5.01
C PHE A 254 13.44 26.74 -4.38
N PHE A 255 14.35 25.78 -4.23
CA PHE A 255 15.64 26.01 -3.60
C PHE A 255 16.77 25.89 -4.62
N SER A 256 17.75 26.79 -4.51
CA SER A 256 19.00 26.76 -5.26
C SER A 256 20.17 27.13 -4.34
N TRP A 257 21.33 26.55 -4.60
CA TRP A 257 22.55 26.73 -3.82
C TRP A 257 23.71 27.14 -4.73
N ASP A 258 24.33 28.30 -4.46
CA ASP A 258 25.35 28.90 -5.33
C ASP A 258 24.89 28.97 -6.82
N GLY A 259 23.58 29.22 -7.03
CA GLY A 259 22.95 29.28 -8.36
C GLY A 259 22.67 27.91 -9.02
N ARG A 260 23.07 26.79 -8.42
CA ARG A 260 22.69 25.44 -8.87
C ARG A 260 21.35 25.02 -8.23
N GLN A 261 20.51 24.36 -8.99
CA GLN A 261 19.18 23.93 -8.54
C GLN A 261 19.28 22.79 -7.51
N VAL A 262 18.53 22.88 -6.41
CA VAL A 262 18.47 21.84 -5.35
C VAL A 262 17.17 21.03 -5.44
N THR A 263 16.02 21.72 -5.57
CA THR A 263 14.73 21.07 -5.81
C THR A 263 14.44 20.95 -7.30
N SER A 264 13.78 19.87 -7.72
CA SER A 264 13.26 19.68 -9.09
C SER A 264 12.21 20.73 -9.49
N GLU A 265 11.65 20.60 -10.70
CA GLU A 265 10.56 21.45 -11.20
C GLU A 265 9.27 21.43 -10.38
N LYS A 266 9.07 20.40 -9.56
CA LYS A 266 7.92 20.33 -8.65
C LYS A 266 8.13 21.18 -7.39
N GLY A 267 9.37 21.56 -7.10
CA GLY A 267 9.72 22.32 -5.91
C GLY A 267 9.39 21.56 -4.63
N ALA A 268 9.00 22.31 -3.61
CA ALA A 268 8.40 21.80 -2.39
C ALA A 268 7.03 22.44 -2.17
N SER A 269 6.04 21.63 -1.83
CA SER A 269 4.63 22.05 -1.71
C SER A 269 4.00 21.52 -0.43
N ALA A 270 3.06 22.28 0.11
CA ALA A 270 2.24 21.85 1.22
C ALA A 270 0.94 21.21 0.71
N TYR A 271 0.51 20.15 1.36
CA TYR A 271 -0.71 19.41 1.06
C TYR A 271 -1.58 19.48 2.30
N LEU A 272 -2.80 19.98 2.15
CA LEU A 272 -3.72 20.22 3.25
C LEU A 272 -4.91 19.28 3.10
N PHE A 273 -5.14 18.41 4.09
CA PHE A 273 -6.27 17.48 4.06
C PHE A 273 -7.51 18.15 4.65
N CYS A 274 -8.55 18.27 3.84
CA CYS A 274 -9.81 18.86 4.25
C CYS A 274 -11.00 18.16 3.59
N ALA A 275 -12.02 17.85 4.38
CA ALA A 275 -13.28 17.24 3.91
C ALA A 275 -13.12 15.92 3.11
N GLY A 276 -12.09 15.12 3.40
CA GLY A 276 -11.83 13.87 2.68
C GLY A 276 -10.96 14.01 1.43
N GLU A 277 -10.49 15.22 1.09
CA GLU A 277 -9.68 15.50 -0.09
C GLU A 277 -8.36 16.21 0.28
N TRP A 278 -7.33 16.00 -0.55
CA TRP A 278 -6.06 16.72 -0.46
C TRP A 278 -6.12 18.00 -1.31
N LEU A 279 -5.85 19.14 -0.68
CA LEU A 279 -5.69 20.43 -1.34
C LEU A 279 -4.20 20.74 -1.47
N PHE A 280 -3.77 21.04 -2.68
CA PHE A 280 -2.36 21.29 -2.99
C PHE A 280 -2.09 22.78 -2.85
N SER A 281 -1.04 23.18 -2.14
CA SER A 281 -0.72 24.59 -1.93
C SER A 281 -0.57 25.33 -3.26
N HIS A 282 -0.02 24.68 -4.29
CA HIS A 282 0.15 25.27 -5.62
C HIS A 282 -1.16 25.53 -6.40
N SER A 283 -2.31 25.01 -5.93
CA SER A 283 -3.61 25.29 -6.54
C SER A 283 -4.34 26.49 -5.92
N GLY A 284 -3.77 27.08 -4.86
CA GLY A 284 -4.32 28.26 -4.20
C GLY A 284 -4.04 29.55 -4.96
N GLN A 285 -4.85 30.58 -4.72
CA GLN A 285 -4.57 31.95 -5.17
C GLN A 285 -3.74 32.67 -4.12
N TRP A 286 -2.46 32.91 -4.40
CA TRP A 286 -1.53 33.46 -3.41
C TRP A 286 -1.21 34.93 -3.64
N ARG A 287 -1.00 35.62 -2.53
CA ARG A 287 -0.40 36.96 -2.47
C ARG A 287 0.66 37.02 -1.37
N ILE A 288 1.70 37.82 -1.59
CA ILE A 288 2.66 38.19 -0.55
C ILE A 288 2.04 39.31 0.28
N THR A 289 1.83 39.07 1.57
CA THR A 289 1.15 40.02 2.49
C THR A 289 2.12 40.81 3.36
N GLY A 290 3.38 40.35 3.47
CA GLY A 290 4.42 41.03 4.21
C GLY A 290 5.77 40.31 4.09
N GLY A 291 6.82 40.91 4.65
CA GLY A 291 8.16 40.34 4.63
C GLY A 291 9.26 41.34 4.31
N GLY A 292 10.51 40.94 4.54
CA GLY A 292 11.70 41.74 4.31
C GLY A 292 12.98 40.96 4.67
N GLY A 293 14.06 41.20 3.92
CA GLY A 293 15.34 40.52 4.12
C GLY A 293 15.23 39.01 3.88
N THR A 294 15.22 38.23 4.96
CA THR A 294 15.18 36.76 4.94
C THR A 294 13.85 36.16 5.39
N ARG A 295 12.77 36.95 5.51
CA ARG A 295 11.43 36.45 5.89
C ARG A 295 10.34 36.91 4.92
N ILE A 296 9.39 36.02 4.61
CA ILE A 296 8.17 36.33 3.87
C ILE A 296 6.93 35.86 4.60
N GLU A 297 5.84 36.58 4.40
CA GLU A 297 4.49 36.20 4.81
C GLU A 297 3.59 36.23 3.59
N THR A 298 2.84 35.14 3.41
CA THR A 298 1.97 34.95 2.25
C THR A 298 0.58 34.53 2.70
N GLU A 299 -0.41 34.82 1.87
CA GLU A 299 -1.80 34.43 2.08
C GLU A 299 -2.32 33.78 0.80
N GLY A 300 -2.83 32.57 0.92
CA GLY A 300 -3.39 31.75 -0.13
C GLY A 300 -4.88 31.52 0.13
N ILE A 301 -5.71 31.68 -0.90
CA ILE A 301 -7.16 31.46 -0.82
C ILE A 301 -7.54 30.29 -1.74
N PHE A 302 -8.42 29.42 -1.26
CA PHE A 302 -9.06 28.33 -2.00
C PHE A 302 -10.56 28.61 -2.10
N PRO A 303 -11.01 29.41 -3.09
CA PRO A 303 -12.37 29.93 -3.14
C PRO A 303 -13.43 28.83 -3.13
N ASP A 304 -13.19 27.76 -3.89
CA ASP A 304 -14.12 26.63 -4.04
C ASP A 304 -14.30 25.80 -2.76
N LYS A 305 -13.42 25.98 -1.78
CA LYS A 305 -13.39 25.22 -0.52
C LYS A 305 -13.64 26.07 0.72
N GLY A 306 -13.70 27.40 0.58
CA GLY A 306 -13.89 28.33 1.71
C GLY A 306 -12.73 28.33 2.71
N ILE A 307 -11.51 27.99 2.25
CA ILE A 307 -10.31 27.89 3.08
C ILE A 307 -9.33 28.98 2.70
N SER A 308 -8.79 29.62 3.73
CA SER A 308 -7.69 30.56 3.62
C SER A 308 -6.49 30.03 4.39
N VAL A 309 -5.30 30.26 3.84
CA VAL A 309 -4.03 29.75 4.37
C VAL A 309 -3.06 30.91 4.46
N ARG A 310 -2.47 31.11 5.64
CA ARG A 310 -1.35 32.03 5.84
C ARG A 310 -0.06 31.22 6.00
N TRP A 311 0.95 31.53 5.20
CA TRP A 311 2.24 30.85 5.25
C TRP A 311 3.36 31.85 5.53
N ILE A 312 4.04 31.68 6.66
CA ILE A 312 5.19 32.46 7.08
C ILE A 312 6.44 31.61 6.86
N ILE A 313 7.43 32.16 6.17
CA ILE A 313 8.67 31.45 5.83
C ILE A 313 9.86 32.33 6.18
N GLU A 314 10.87 31.74 6.82
CA GLU A 314 12.06 32.44 7.28
C GLU A 314 13.33 31.67 6.91
N LEU A 315 14.28 32.36 6.29
CA LEU A 315 15.64 31.91 5.99
C LEU A 315 16.58 32.35 7.11
N ALA A 316 17.22 31.39 7.76
CA ALA A 316 18.27 31.63 8.75
C ALA A 316 19.66 31.67 8.09
N GLU A 317 20.58 32.43 8.68
CA GLU A 317 21.97 32.58 8.18
C GLU A 317 22.76 31.26 8.15
N ASN A 318 22.37 30.27 8.95
CA ASN A 318 22.99 28.95 9.00
C ASN A 318 22.50 27.98 7.90
N GLY A 319 21.81 28.48 6.87
CA GLY A 319 21.22 27.66 5.81
C GLY A 319 19.96 26.90 6.23
N GLY A 320 19.33 27.29 7.35
CA GLY A 320 18.04 26.78 7.77
C GLY A 320 16.88 27.53 7.11
N VAL A 321 15.82 26.81 6.74
CA VAL A 321 14.54 27.39 6.31
C VAL A 321 13.46 26.87 7.24
N GLN A 322 12.77 27.78 7.90
CA GLN A 322 11.63 27.49 8.77
C GLN A 322 10.36 27.96 8.10
N TRP A 323 9.27 27.22 8.31
CA TRP A 323 7.95 27.69 7.94
C TRP A 323 6.90 27.44 9.03
N ASP A 324 5.85 28.27 8.97
CA ASP A 324 4.67 28.23 9.80
C ASP A 324 3.43 28.42 8.89
N ILE A 325 2.54 27.43 8.86
CA ILE A 325 1.32 27.40 8.04
C ILE A 325 0.11 27.44 8.96
N TYR A 326 -0.80 28.37 8.67
CA TYR A 326 -2.05 28.53 9.38
C TYR A 326 -3.21 28.41 8.40
N ALA A 327 -4.05 27.41 8.56
CA ALA A 327 -5.25 27.23 7.75
C ALA A 327 -6.49 27.60 8.57
N TYR A 328 -7.35 28.46 8.03
CA TYR A 328 -8.59 28.91 8.65
C TYR A 328 -9.72 28.87 7.63
N SER A 329 -10.93 28.55 8.11
CA SER A 329 -12.13 28.55 7.29
C SER A 329 -13.01 29.75 7.63
N GLU A 330 -13.82 30.18 6.68
CA GLU A 330 -14.97 31.05 6.97
C GLU A 330 -16.13 30.20 7.54
N ASP A 331 -17.10 30.84 8.19
CA ASP A 331 -18.11 30.18 9.04
C ASP A 331 -18.76 28.93 8.39
N GLY A 332 -18.60 27.77 9.04
CA GLY A 332 -19.29 26.51 8.69
C GLY A 332 -18.50 25.47 7.87
N ALA A 333 -17.26 25.77 7.43
CA ALA A 333 -16.44 24.81 6.69
C ALA A 333 -15.60 23.87 7.61
N PRO A 334 -15.33 22.62 7.19
CA PRO A 334 -14.52 21.68 7.96
C PRO A 334 -13.07 22.17 8.10
N LEU A 335 -12.51 22.01 9.30
CA LEU A 335 -11.12 22.37 9.60
C LEU A 335 -10.15 21.42 8.89
N VAL A 336 -9.03 21.97 8.40
CA VAL A 336 -7.90 21.18 7.89
C VAL A 336 -7.41 20.26 9.01
N SER A 337 -7.39 18.95 8.75
CA SER A 337 -7.10 17.92 9.76
C SER A 337 -5.72 17.29 9.64
N ASP A 338 -5.03 17.49 8.51
CA ASP A 338 -3.64 17.06 8.29
C ASP A 338 -2.94 18.03 7.33
N CYS A 339 -1.63 18.20 7.50
CA CYS A 339 -0.78 18.94 6.57
C CYS A 339 0.50 18.15 6.31
N ARG A 340 0.86 18.01 5.03
CA ARG A 340 2.12 17.40 4.61
C ARG A 340 2.96 18.39 3.84
N MET A 341 4.26 18.43 4.11
CA MET A 341 5.22 19.15 3.28
C MET A 341 6.00 18.14 2.46
N GLU A 342 5.98 18.25 1.14
CA GLU A 342 6.76 17.39 0.25
C GLU A 342 7.85 18.19 -0.44
N PHE A 343 9.07 17.65 -0.46
CA PHE A 343 10.25 18.21 -1.12
C PHE A 343 10.68 17.27 -2.25
N CYS A 344 10.60 17.73 -3.49
CA CYS A 344 11.06 16.98 -4.66
C CYS A 344 12.47 17.44 -5.06
N PHE A 345 13.48 16.58 -4.91
CA PHE A 345 14.88 16.94 -5.17
C PHE A 345 15.30 16.74 -6.64
N ASP A 346 16.33 17.49 -7.05
CA ASP A 346 16.97 17.30 -8.36
C ASP A 346 17.60 15.90 -8.49
N ARG A 347 17.74 15.38 -9.72
CA ARG A 347 18.31 14.04 -10.00
C ARG A 347 19.74 13.88 -9.48
N ALA A 348 20.48 14.98 -9.26
CA ALA A 348 21.79 14.93 -8.63
C ALA A 348 21.74 14.33 -7.21
N TYR A 349 20.62 14.46 -6.51
CA TYR A 349 20.37 13.86 -5.20
C TYR A 349 19.90 12.41 -5.37
N ASN A 350 20.78 11.46 -5.08
CA ASN A 350 20.50 10.03 -5.23
C ASN A 350 20.84 9.18 -4.00
N GLU A 351 21.43 9.79 -2.96
CA GLU A 351 21.67 9.13 -1.68
C GLU A 351 20.73 9.69 -0.63
N TRP A 352 20.23 8.83 0.25
CA TRP A 352 19.42 9.22 1.39
C TRP A 352 19.86 8.51 2.65
N PHE A 353 19.67 9.20 3.77
CA PHE A 353 20.03 8.75 5.09
C PHE A 353 18.96 9.17 6.08
N THR A 354 18.68 8.34 7.06
CA THR A 354 17.73 8.59 8.13
C THR A 354 18.40 8.26 9.46
N ASN A 355 17.71 8.50 10.57
CA ASN A 355 18.18 8.03 11.87
C ASN A 355 18.15 6.50 12.05
N VAL A 356 17.63 5.75 11.08
CA VAL A 356 17.39 4.31 11.18
C VAL A 356 17.93 3.48 10.01
N SER A 357 18.18 4.10 8.85
CA SER A 357 18.54 3.44 7.60
C SER A 357 19.23 4.41 6.63
N GLN A 358 19.90 3.87 5.62
CA GLN A 358 20.49 4.63 4.53
C GLN A 358 20.40 3.85 3.22
N GLY A 359 20.41 4.54 2.08
CA GLY A 359 20.32 3.89 0.78
C GLY A 359 20.69 4.80 -0.39
N ARG A 360 20.74 4.20 -1.58
CA ARG A 360 20.89 4.89 -2.87
C ARG A 360 19.71 4.56 -3.77
N LEU A 361 19.30 5.52 -4.61
CA LEU A 361 18.36 5.29 -5.70
C LEU A 361 19.00 4.38 -6.75
N GLY A 362 18.38 3.22 -7.02
CA GLY A 362 18.80 2.30 -8.08
C GLY A 362 18.11 2.62 -9.40
N THR A 363 18.79 2.39 -10.54
CA THR A 363 18.23 2.51 -11.90
C THR A 363 16.90 1.76 -12.01
N VAL A 364 15.80 2.52 -12.04
CA VAL A 364 14.43 2.00 -12.10
C VAL A 364 14.17 1.42 -13.49
N SER A 365 13.95 0.11 -13.58
CA SER A 365 13.21 -0.49 -14.71
C SER A 365 11.77 0.00 -14.62
N SER A 366 11.33 0.72 -15.65
CA SER A 366 10.00 1.32 -15.84
C SER A 366 8.85 0.67 -15.04
N GLY A 367 8.22 1.47 -14.15
CA GLY A 367 6.84 1.23 -13.71
C GLY A 367 6.60 0.80 -12.26
N GLN A 368 7.58 0.87 -11.35
CA GLN A 368 7.37 0.52 -9.94
C GLN A 368 8.05 1.50 -8.97
N ALA A 369 7.28 2.38 -8.33
CA ALA A 369 7.71 3.17 -7.18
C ALA A 369 8.10 2.24 -6.01
N ARG A 370 9.13 2.60 -5.22
CA ARG A 370 9.59 1.89 -4.01
C ARG A 370 9.68 2.85 -2.83
N GLU A 371 8.87 2.66 -1.80
CA GLU A 371 9.08 3.37 -0.52
C GLU A 371 10.43 2.93 0.09
N ALA A 372 11.31 3.89 0.43
CA ALA A 372 12.66 3.59 0.91
C ALA A 372 12.72 3.46 2.45
N SER A 373 11.83 4.14 3.19
CA SER A 373 11.55 3.88 4.61
C SER A 373 10.22 4.50 5.09
N SER A 374 9.38 3.73 5.80
CA SER A 374 8.04 4.17 6.29
C SER A 374 7.90 4.26 7.83
N ALA A 375 9.00 4.47 8.55
CA ALA A 375 8.96 4.77 9.98
C ALA A 375 8.86 6.29 10.20
N ARG A 376 8.16 6.76 11.25
CA ARG A 376 8.27 8.16 11.70
C ARG A 376 9.70 8.40 12.18
N ILE A 377 10.51 8.96 11.31
CA ILE A 377 11.94 9.12 11.48
C ILE A 377 12.23 10.52 12.04
N ARG A 378 13.16 10.60 13.00
CA ARG A 378 13.52 11.84 13.70
C ARG A 378 14.23 12.87 12.82
N TYR A 379 14.88 12.42 11.75
CA TYR A 379 15.48 13.27 10.71
C TYR A 379 15.65 12.47 9.42
N ALA A 380 15.45 13.11 8.27
CA ALA A 380 15.85 12.55 6.98
C ALA A 380 16.80 13.50 6.27
N ALA A 381 17.84 12.95 5.67
CA ALA A 381 18.85 13.68 4.92
C ALA A 381 18.98 13.12 3.50
N VAL A 382 19.20 14.00 2.54
CA VAL A 382 19.47 13.67 1.15
C VAL A 382 20.77 14.30 0.70
N LYS A 383 21.57 13.54 -0.06
CA LYS A 383 22.90 13.96 -0.49
C LYS A 383 23.07 13.77 -2.01
N PRO A 384 23.76 14.69 -2.69
CA PRO A 384 24.14 14.52 -4.09
C PRO A 384 25.30 13.53 -4.27
N GLU A 385 25.35 12.85 -5.42
CA GLU A 385 26.46 11.94 -5.77
C GLU A 385 27.79 12.70 -5.88
N GLU A 386 28.82 12.24 -5.18
CA GLU A 386 30.16 12.83 -5.28
C GLU A 386 30.86 12.38 -6.58
N ARG A 387 30.99 13.29 -7.56
CA ARG A 387 31.86 13.10 -8.73
C ARG A 387 33.23 13.72 -8.46
N GLU A 388 34.31 13.05 -8.86
CA GLU A 388 35.70 13.50 -8.62
C GLU A 388 35.97 14.92 -9.14
N GLU A 389 35.25 15.35 -10.17
CA GLU A 389 35.35 16.68 -10.81
C GLU A 389 34.72 17.83 -9.99
N ASP A 390 33.88 17.56 -8.99
CA ASP A 390 33.11 18.56 -8.22
C ASP A 390 33.70 18.90 -6.83
N ARG A 391 34.92 18.43 -6.52
CA ARG A 391 35.61 18.68 -5.23
C ARG A 391 35.89 20.18 -5.02
N GLY A 392 34.96 20.87 -4.36
CA GLY A 392 35.02 22.29 -3.98
C GLY A 392 33.74 23.07 -4.28
N ALA A 393 32.94 22.64 -5.27
CA ALA A 393 31.77 23.33 -5.81
C ALA A 393 30.45 22.54 -5.73
N GLY A 394 30.41 21.44 -4.95
CA GLY A 394 29.25 20.55 -4.83
C GLY A 394 28.00 21.17 -4.17
N LEU A 395 26.84 20.64 -4.56
CA LEU A 395 25.50 20.87 -3.97
C LEU A 395 25.48 20.48 -2.47
N PRO A 396 24.61 21.10 -1.64
CA PRO A 396 24.57 20.84 -0.20
C PRO A 396 23.88 19.50 0.13
N GLU A 397 24.21 18.92 1.28
CA GLU A 397 23.34 17.94 1.94
C GLU A 397 22.09 18.68 2.47
N VAL A 398 20.91 18.09 2.28
CA VAL A 398 19.65 18.68 2.74
C VAL A 398 19.05 17.80 3.83
N VAL A 399 18.79 18.38 5.00
CA VAL A 399 18.30 17.68 6.20
C VAL A 399 16.95 18.26 6.60
N VAL A 400 15.92 17.41 6.71
CA VAL A 400 14.61 17.78 7.24
C VAL A 400 14.53 17.36 8.71
N GLU A 401 14.25 18.33 9.58
CA GLU A 401 14.11 18.12 11.04
C GLU A 401 12.72 18.60 11.48
N PRO A 402 11.87 17.72 12.05
CA PRO A 402 10.61 18.14 12.63
C PRO A 402 10.79 18.99 13.89
N ARG A 403 9.80 19.84 14.20
CA ARG A 403 9.85 20.75 15.35
C ARG A 403 9.30 20.05 16.59
N ARG A 404 10.09 19.97 17.67
CA ARG A 404 9.63 19.44 18.97
C ARG A 404 8.87 20.50 19.75
N ASP A 405 7.56 20.55 19.61
CA ASP A 405 6.69 21.23 20.58
C ASP A 405 5.59 20.25 21.04
N ASN A 406 5.51 19.98 22.35
CA ASN A 406 4.46 19.21 23.06
C ASN A 406 4.34 17.68 22.87
N GLY A 407 5.43 16.96 22.56
CA GLY A 407 5.47 15.50 22.80
C GLY A 407 4.69 14.62 21.81
N ASP A 408 4.06 15.22 20.81
CA ASP A 408 3.67 14.54 19.57
C ASP A 408 4.86 14.62 18.60
N SER A 409 5.34 13.48 18.13
CA SER A 409 6.45 13.44 17.16
C SER A 409 5.91 13.50 15.73
N ASP A 410 6.11 14.63 15.06
CA ASP A 410 6.08 14.72 13.60
C ASP A 410 6.95 13.59 12.97
N GLY A 411 6.49 13.01 11.87
CA GLY A 411 7.23 12.00 11.12
C GLY A 411 7.76 12.53 9.80
N VAL A 412 9.03 12.22 9.48
CA VAL A 412 9.60 12.44 8.15
C VAL A 412 9.71 11.10 7.41
N GLU A 413 9.32 11.07 6.14
CA GLU A 413 9.36 9.91 5.24
C GLU A 413 10.30 10.19 4.06
N VAL A 414 11.03 9.15 3.61
CA VAL A 414 11.83 9.17 2.38
C VAL A 414 11.14 8.31 1.34
N LEU A 415 10.75 8.92 0.23
CA LEU A 415 10.01 8.29 -0.85
C LEU A 415 10.87 8.26 -2.13
N ASP A 416 10.92 7.11 -2.80
CA ASP A 416 11.31 7.02 -4.21
C ASP A 416 10.07 7.41 -5.02
N GLY A 417 10.17 8.46 -5.83
CA GLY A 417 9.01 9.19 -6.32
C GLY A 417 7.98 8.34 -7.06
N GLU A 418 6.69 8.63 -6.83
CA GLU A 418 5.55 8.03 -7.53
C GLU A 418 5.46 8.42 -9.01
N ASP A 419 6.19 9.44 -9.46
CA ASP A 419 6.21 9.81 -10.86
C ASP A 419 7.26 8.99 -11.62
N ASN A 420 6.93 8.62 -12.86
CA ASN A 420 7.75 7.86 -13.82
C ASN A 420 9.15 8.44 -14.15
N PHE A 421 9.74 9.32 -13.32
CA PHE A 421 10.96 10.08 -13.55
C PHE A 421 12.12 9.78 -12.59
N GLY A 422 11.95 8.86 -11.62
CA GLY A 422 13.02 8.35 -10.75
C GLY A 422 13.69 9.43 -9.89
N ARG A 423 12.90 10.16 -9.10
CA ARG A 423 13.38 11.28 -8.27
C ARG A 423 13.11 11.06 -6.79
N MET A 424 14.00 11.60 -5.95
CA MET A 424 13.89 11.49 -4.51
C MET A 424 12.91 12.52 -3.94
N MET A 425 12.04 12.06 -3.05
CA MET A 425 11.12 12.91 -2.31
C MET A 425 11.31 12.75 -0.80
N LEU A 426 11.26 13.87 -0.07
CA LEU A 426 11.10 13.86 1.39
C LEU A 426 9.72 14.40 1.73
N ARG A 427 9.00 13.70 2.62
CA ARG A 427 7.68 14.12 3.10
C ARG A 427 7.73 14.32 4.62
N SER A 428 7.15 15.40 5.12
CA SER A 428 6.95 15.63 6.56
C SER A 428 5.44 15.70 6.85
N ALA A 429 4.94 14.92 7.81
CA ALA A 429 3.52 14.91 8.19
C ALA A 429 3.32 15.59 9.55
N HIS A 430 2.35 16.50 9.63
CA HIS A 430 2.07 17.33 10.79
C HIS A 430 0.59 17.25 11.19
N PRO A 431 0.21 16.60 12.31
CA PRO A 431 -1.11 16.80 12.90
C PRO A 431 -1.26 18.25 13.40
N PRO A 432 -2.48 18.81 13.47
CA PRO A 432 -2.68 20.18 13.91
C PRO A 432 -2.23 20.37 15.37
N LEU A 433 -1.33 21.34 15.58
CA LEU A 433 -0.73 21.61 16.90
C LEU A 433 -1.77 22.20 17.88
N SER A 434 -1.82 21.66 19.10
CA SER A 434 -2.78 22.03 20.16
C SER A 434 -2.59 23.44 20.77
N SER A 435 -1.50 24.13 20.41
CA SER A 435 -1.13 25.44 20.94
C SER A 435 -1.02 26.49 19.84
N ALA A 436 -2.14 26.82 19.20
CA ALA A 436 -2.20 28.01 18.36
C ALA A 436 -2.01 29.27 19.24
N PRO A 437 -1.17 30.25 18.84
CA PRO A 437 -1.19 31.56 19.47
C PRO A 437 -2.61 32.16 19.32
N LYS A 438 -3.11 32.84 20.35
CA LYS A 438 -4.47 33.43 20.36
C LYS A 438 -4.62 34.52 19.31
N TRP A 439 -4.87 34.16 18.04
CA TRP A 439 -5.08 35.16 16.98
C TRP A 439 -6.29 34.90 16.07
N ARG A 440 -7.01 33.76 16.23
CA ARG A 440 -8.44 33.52 15.90
C ARG A 440 -8.86 32.13 16.39
N SER A 441 -10.12 31.93 16.77
CA SER A 441 -10.64 30.75 17.48
C SER A 441 -10.85 29.47 16.63
N ALA A 442 -10.54 29.50 15.33
CA ALA A 442 -10.73 28.38 14.40
C ALA A 442 -9.63 28.32 13.33
N ALA A 443 -8.39 27.96 13.72
CA ALA A 443 -7.27 27.80 12.78
C ALA A 443 -6.45 26.53 13.11
N ALA A 444 -6.16 25.72 12.09
CA ALA A 444 -5.19 24.64 12.16
C ALA A 444 -3.77 25.20 11.93
N TYR A 445 -2.80 24.77 12.75
CA TYR A 445 -1.42 25.29 12.73
C TYR A 445 -0.42 24.15 12.50
N PHE A 446 0.52 24.38 11.57
CA PHE A 446 1.57 23.46 11.17
C PHE A 446 2.91 24.20 11.08
N SER A 447 4.02 23.57 11.46
CA SER A 447 5.36 24.18 11.46
C SER A 447 6.41 23.16 11.06
N GLY A 448 7.46 23.57 10.36
CA GLY A 448 8.54 22.67 9.98
C GLY A 448 9.86 23.38 9.67
N ARG A 449 10.95 22.62 9.59
CA ARG A 449 12.30 23.14 9.31
C ARG A 449 13.09 22.21 8.37
N ILE A 450 13.90 22.81 7.51
CA ILE A 450 14.86 22.14 6.63
C ILE A 450 16.19 22.87 6.67
N PHE A 451 17.31 22.16 6.55
CA PHE A 451 18.66 22.70 6.60
C PHE A 451 19.47 22.29 5.38
N PHE A 452 20.24 23.23 4.83
CA PHE A 452 21.15 23.02 3.71
C PHE A 452 22.59 23.19 4.22
N ARG A 453 23.36 22.09 4.33
CA ARG A 453 24.69 22.07 4.98
C ARG A 453 25.73 21.31 4.15
N ARG A 454 27.02 21.63 4.29
CA ARG A 454 28.14 20.93 3.60
C ARG A 454 28.92 19.95 4.48
N GLN A 455 28.87 20.12 5.81
CA GLN A 455 29.44 19.13 6.72
C GLN A 455 28.48 17.96 6.83
N SER A 456 28.99 16.75 6.60
CA SER A 456 28.31 15.52 6.96
C SER A 456 27.86 15.67 8.40
N VAL A 457 26.57 15.45 8.69
CA VAL A 457 26.15 15.28 10.08
C VAL A 457 27.03 14.19 10.67
N PRO A 458 27.81 14.44 11.74
CA PRO A 458 28.52 13.36 12.39
C PRO A 458 27.47 12.32 12.76
N VAL A 459 27.59 11.11 12.23
CA VAL A 459 26.88 9.94 12.76
C VAL A 459 27.49 9.62 14.13
N GLN A 460 27.32 10.53 15.08
CA GLN A 460 26.91 10.11 16.40
C GLN A 460 25.44 9.76 16.15
N ALA A 461 25.05 8.50 15.92
CA ALA A 461 25.04 7.52 16.99
C ALA A 461 25.16 8.20 18.36
N ALA A 462 24.26 9.17 18.63
CA ALA A 462 23.69 9.24 19.94
C ALA A 462 23.14 7.83 20.13
N ALA A 463 23.91 6.97 20.79
CA ALA A 463 23.42 5.72 21.29
C ALA A 463 22.10 6.10 21.97
N ASP A 464 20.98 5.73 21.35
CA ASP A 464 19.71 5.87 22.04
C ASP A 464 19.94 4.98 23.26
N ASP A 465 19.96 5.53 24.48
CA ASP A 465 20.23 4.74 25.70
C ASP A 465 19.29 3.52 25.80
N ASN A 466 18.18 3.59 25.05
CA ASN A 466 17.13 2.60 24.89
C ASN A 466 17.31 1.59 23.75
N GLU A 467 18.32 1.73 22.88
CA GLU A 467 18.64 0.70 21.91
C GLU A 467 19.42 -0.41 22.61
N LYS A 468 18.91 -1.65 22.49
CA LYS A 468 19.55 -2.83 23.07
C LYS A 468 19.47 -3.99 22.09
N GLU A 469 20.55 -4.74 22.08
CA GLU A 469 20.74 -5.85 21.19
C GLU A 469 20.81 -7.16 21.97
N LEU A 470 20.20 -8.21 21.42
CA LEU A 470 20.35 -9.59 21.85
C LEU A 470 20.88 -10.42 20.68
N VAL A 471 21.87 -11.26 20.94
CA VAL A 471 22.50 -12.12 19.91
C VAL A 471 22.58 -13.55 20.43
N SER A 472 22.17 -14.51 19.60
CA SER A 472 22.34 -15.94 19.87
C SER A 472 22.49 -16.70 18.56
N GLY A 473 23.66 -17.30 18.35
CA GLY A 473 24.02 -17.92 17.06
C GLY A 473 23.93 -16.90 15.92
N ASP A 474 23.23 -17.26 14.85
CA ASP A 474 23.02 -16.39 13.68
C ASP A 474 21.84 -15.41 13.86
N SER A 475 21.10 -15.49 14.97
CA SER A 475 19.94 -14.64 15.25
C SER A 475 20.33 -13.42 16.07
N ARG A 476 19.98 -12.24 15.55
CA ARG A 476 20.22 -10.93 16.15
C ARG A 476 18.90 -10.16 16.25
N PHE A 477 18.62 -9.61 17.42
CA PHE A 477 17.42 -8.83 17.69
C PHE A 477 17.81 -7.47 18.26
N ILE A 478 17.23 -6.41 17.71
CA ILE A 478 17.50 -5.04 18.13
C ILE A 478 16.18 -4.42 18.59
N PHE A 479 16.07 -4.17 19.89
CA PHE A 479 14.99 -3.39 20.46
C PHE A 479 15.33 -1.90 20.37
N ARG A 480 14.44 -1.08 19.81
CA ARG A 480 14.63 0.36 19.70
C ARG A 480 13.27 1.06 19.77
N ASN A 481 13.07 1.93 20.76
CA ASN A 481 11.89 2.80 20.87
C ASN A 481 10.52 2.10 20.65
N GLY A 482 10.36 0.88 21.15
CA GLY A 482 9.08 0.16 21.08
C GLY A 482 8.85 -0.67 19.83
N GLU A 483 9.81 -0.71 18.92
CA GLU A 483 9.89 -1.70 17.84
C GLU A 483 11.04 -2.68 18.08
N LEU A 484 10.92 -3.86 17.46
CA LEU A 484 11.95 -4.89 17.51
C LEU A 484 12.30 -5.37 16.10
N LEU A 485 13.52 -5.05 15.67
CA LEU A 485 14.11 -5.53 14.41
C LEU A 485 14.69 -6.94 14.62
N MET A 486 14.46 -7.81 13.65
CA MET A 486 14.98 -9.16 13.63
C MET A 486 15.89 -9.36 12.42
N ILE A 487 17.09 -9.87 12.66
CA ILE A 487 18.11 -10.19 11.67
C ILE A 487 18.51 -11.65 11.89
N SER A 488 18.65 -12.43 10.81
CA SER A 488 19.19 -13.77 10.87
C SER A 488 20.19 -13.99 9.75
N ALA A 489 21.36 -14.54 10.05
CA ALA A 489 22.46 -14.74 9.11
C ALA A 489 22.82 -13.47 8.31
N GLY A 490 22.76 -12.30 8.97
CA GLY A 490 23.03 -11.00 8.35
C GLY A 490 21.90 -10.43 7.48
N VAL A 491 20.78 -11.14 7.33
CA VAL A 491 19.62 -10.70 6.54
C VAL A 491 18.52 -10.18 7.47
N PRO A 492 18.01 -8.94 7.28
CA PRO A 492 16.86 -8.45 8.02
C PRO A 492 15.61 -9.25 7.61
N LEU A 493 14.88 -9.79 8.57
CA LEU A 493 13.67 -10.58 8.29
C LEU A 493 12.38 -9.75 8.39
N THR A 494 12.47 -8.58 9.02
CA THR A 494 11.36 -7.63 9.18
C THR A 494 11.69 -6.30 8.52
N CYS A 495 10.67 -5.59 8.03
CA CYS A 495 10.80 -4.30 7.31
C CYS A 495 9.74 -3.28 7.75
N SER A 496 9.87 -2.06 7.23
CA SER A 496 8.95 -0.94 7.42
C SER A 496 8.83 -0.50 8.88
N ARG A 497 8.05 -1.25 9.68
CA ARG A 497 7.71 -0.97 11.09
C ARG A 497 8.15 -2.09 12.04
N HIS A 498 8.87 -3.09 11.51
CA HIS A 498 9.40 -4.25 12.23
C HIS A 498 8.33 -4.97 13.08
N ILE A 499 8.64 -5.28 14.35
CA ILE A 499 7.70 -5.89 15.30
C ILE A 499 7.25 -4.83 16.31
N TYR A 500 5.96 -4.54 16.38
CA TYR A 500 5.41 -3.48 17.25
C TYR A 500 4.01 -3.82 17.77
N ALA A 501 3.56 -3.12 18.82
CA ALA A 501 2.26 -3.31 19.43
C ALA A 501 1.39 -2.04 19.38
N GLU A 502 0.08 -2.22 19.19
CA GLU A 502 -0.94 -1.17 19.22
C GLU A 502 -1.98 -1.47 20.30
N ILE A 503 -2.38 -0.46 21.06
CA ILE A 503 -3.43 -0.57 22.09
C ILE A 503 -4.56 0.39 21.72
N TYR A 504 -5.77 -0.13 21.51
CA TYR A 504 -6.94 0.63 21.10
C TYR A 504 -7.73 1.02 22.35
N GLY A 505 -7.63 2.30 22.72
CA GLY A 505 -8.42 2.90 23.79
C GLY A 505 -9.80 3.38 23.33
N ASP A 506 -10.44 4.22 24.12
CA ASP A 506 -11.78 4.74 23.79
C ASP A 506 -11.79 5.72 22.61
N ARG A 507 -10.81 6.63 22.56
CA ARG A 507 -10.74 7.72 21.55
C ARG A 507 -9.40 7.82 20.82
N GLN A 508 -8.45 6.93 21.09
CA GLN A 508 -7.12 6.96 20.49
C GLN A 508 -6.48 5.57 20.43
N ILE A 509 -5.56 5.42 19.48
CA ILE A 509 -4.70 4.24 19.34
C ILE A 509 -3.35 4.61 19.91
N TYR A 510 -2.83 3.77 20.80
CA TYR A 510 -1.50 3.94 21.38
C TYR A 510 -0.55 2.99 20.67
N ASP A 511 0.26 3.53 19.76
CA ASP A 511 1.30 2.77 19.10
C ASP A 511 2.56 2.74 19.97
N SER A 512 3.10 1.54 20.22
CA SER A 512 4.34 1.34 20.97
C SER A 512 5.52 2.15 20.44
N ARG A 513 5.55 2.48 19.15
CA ARG A 513 6.62 3.25 18.49
C ARG A 513 6.53 4.74 18.80
N GLU A 514 5.36 5.21 19.22
CA GLU A 514 5.10 6.60 19.63
C GLU A 514 5.31 6.80 21.14
N ALA A 515 5.54 5.73 21.89
CA ALA A 515 5.80 5.82 23.32
C ALA A 515 7.22 6.33 23.62
N GLY A 516 7.37 7.06 24.72
CA GLY A 516 8.67 7.22 25.35
C GLY A 516 9.10 5.90 26.00
N TRP A 517 10.31 5.41 25.71
CA TRP A 517 10.82 4.17 26.29
C TRP A 517 11.90 4.40 27.35
N LYS A 518 11.95 3.50 28.32
CA LYS A 518 13.06 3.35 29.27
C LYS A 518 13.41 1.88 29.41
N VAL A 519 14.62 1.51 29.04
CA VAL A 519 15.16 0.18 29.33
C VAL A 519 15.50 0.08 30.81
N LYS A 520 14.83 -0.82 31.53
CA LYS A 520 14.96 -0.99 32.99
C LYS A 520 16.04 -2.00 33.38
N LYS A 521 16.19 -3.08 32.61
CA LYS A 521 17.14 -4.15 32.89
C LYS A 521 17.61 -4.79 31.59
N THR A 522 18.91 -5.04 31.49
CA THR A 522 19.53 -5.71 30.35
C THR A 522 20.47 -6.80 30.85
N GLY A 523 20.44 -7.95 30.20
CA GLY A 523 21.40 -9.04 30.33
C GLY A 523 21.82 -9.52 28.93
N PRO A 524 22.76 -10.46 28.84
CA PRO A 524 23.24 -10.97 27.54
C PRO A 524 22.13 -11.60 26.69
N ASP A 525 21.07 -12.11 27.33
CA ASP A 525 19.96 -12.83 26.73
C ASP A 525 18.59 -12.19 27.05
N ARG A 526 18.55 -11.02 27.71
CA ARG A 526 17.30 -10.43 28.23
C ARG A 526 17.24 -8.91 28.12
N ILE A 527 16.10 -8.38 27.67
CA ILE A 527 15.76 -6.95 27.73
C ILE A 527 14.44 -6.79 28.50
N VAL A 528 14.41 -5.84 29.43
CA VAL A 528 13.17 -5.37 30.06
C VAL A 528 13.02 -3.89 29.80
N ALA A 529 12.00 -3.50 29.04
CA ALA A 529 11.78 -2.12 28.61
C ALA A 529 10.37 -1.65 29.00
N CYS A 530 10.22 -0.37 29.33
CA CYS A 530 8.96 0.22 29.74
C CYS A 530 8.61 1.44 28.88
N GLY A 531 7.49 1.36 28.17
CA GLY A 531 6.92 2.41 27.34
C GLY A 531 5.90 3.25 28.11
N PHE A 532 5.86 4.55 27.86
CA PHE A 532 4.89 5.47 28.42
C PHE A 532 4.45 6.51 27.38
N TRP A 533 3.17 6.85 27.38
CA TRP A 533 2.62 7.94 26.59
C TRP A 533 2.29 9.12 27.51
N PRO A 534 2.59 10.37 27.14
CA PRO A 534 2.15 11.55 27.89
C PRO A 534 0.64 11.52 28.12
N GLY A 535 0.19 11.79 29.34
CA GLY A 535 -1.23 11.80 29.69
C GLY A 535 -1.92 10.43 29.79
N ALA A 536 -1.30 9.33 29.35
CA ALA A 536 -1.88 8.00 29.49
C ALA A 536 -1.84 7.52 30.95
N ALA A 537 -2.97 6.99 31.43
CA ALA A 537 -3.10 6.41 32.77
C ALA A 537 -2.45 5.02 32.92
N PHE A 538 -1.70 4.56 31.92
CA PHE A 538 -1.05 3.27 31.91
C PHE A 538 0.34 3.35 31.27
N ARG A 539 1.12 2.27 31.44
CA ARG A 539 2.42 2.07 30.81
C ARG A 539 2.47 0.70 30.15
N GLN A 540 3.30 0.55 29.14
CA GLN A 540 3.59 -0.76 28.56
C GLN A 540 4.90 -1.30 29.15
N LEU A 541 4.98 -2.59 29.41
CA LEU A 541 6.18 -3.27 29.90
C LEU A 541 6.46 -4.48 29.01
N TRP A 542 7.62 -4.49 28.38
CA TRP A 542 8.11 -5.57 27.53
C TRP A 542 9.20 -6.32 28.27
N GLU A 543 9.03 -7.63 28.37
CA GLU A 543 10.07 -8.56 28.83
C GLU A 543 10.44 -9.47 27.65
N ILE A 544 11.63 -9.27 27.11
CA ILE A 544 12.16 -9.97 25.95
C ILE A 544 13.31 -10.88 26.42
N LEU A 545 13.29 -12.14 26.00
CA LEU A 545 14.31 -13.13 26.28
C LEU A 545 14.73 -13.81 24.97
N LEU A 546 16.02 -13.92 24.70
CA LEU A 546 16.55 -14.68 23.57
C LEU A 546 17.14 -16.00 24.07
N ALA A 547 16.51 -17.11 23.70
CA ALA A 547 17.01 -18.44 24.03
C ALA A 547 18.22 -18.83 23.16
N ALA A 548 19.05 -19.74 23.68
CA ALA A 548 20.26 -20.23 23.01
C ALA A 548 19.99 -20.84 21.62
N ASP A 549 18.79 -21.36 21.37
CA ASP A 549 18.38 -21.93 20.08
C ASP A 549 17.90 -20.89 19.06
N GLY A 550 18.06 -19.59 19.37
CA GLY A 550 17.67 -18.47 18.54
C GLY A 550 16.19 -18.05 18.67
N THR A 551 15.43 -18.68 19.58
CA THR A 551 14.02 -18.34 19.83
C THR A 551 13.92 -17.08 20.70
N LEU A 552 13.28 -16.03 20.19
CA LEU A 552 12.92 -14.85 20.95
C LEU A 552 11.57 -15.06 21.64
N ARG A 553 11.54 -14.98 22.97
CA ARG A 553 10.31 -15.01 23.77
C ARG A 553 10.01 -13.62 24.29
N MET A 554 8.78 -13.15 24.08
CA MET A 554 8.37 -11.81 24.47
C MET A 554 7.06 -11.85 25.27
N LYS A 555 7.07 -11.19 26.43
CA LYS A 555 5.88 -10.96 27.25
C LYS A 555 5.61 -9.46 27.36
N ILE A 556 4.39 -9.05 27.00
CA ILE A 556 3.95 -7.66 27.03
C ILE A 556 2.85 -7.49 28.07
N TRP A 557 2.98 -6.46 28.90
CA TRP A 557 2.04 -6.12 29.97
C TRP A 557 1.61 -4.66 29.88
N LEU A 558 0.39 -4.37 30.31
CA LEU A 558 -0.09 -3.02 30.63
C LEU A 558 -0.05 -2.82 32.13
N VAL A 559 0.51 -1.72 32.59
CA VAL A 559 0.56 -1.32 34.00
C VAL A 559 -0.30 -0.07 34.16
N CYS A 560 -1.55 -0.27 34.56
CA CYS A 560 -2.55 0.78 34.75
C CYS A 560 -2.39 1.42 36.13
N ARG A 561 -2.39 2.74 36.18
CA ARG A 561 -2.36 3.56 37.40
C ARG A 561 -3.74 4.03 37.84
N ALA A 562 -4.65 4.14 36.89
CA ALA A 562 -6.07 4.41 37.09
C ALA A 562 -6.89 3.42 36.24
N VAL A 563 -8.20 3.39 36.46
CA VAL A 563 -9.12 2.64 35.59
C VAL A 563 -8.94 3.14 34.15
N SER A 564 -8.62 2.23 33.22
CA SER A 564 -8.32 2.53 31.83
C SER A 564 -9.19 1.67 30.91
N LEU A 565 -9.65 2.21 29.78
CA LEU A 565 -10.50 1.50 28.84
C LEU A 565 -9.67 0.98 27.66
N PHE A 566 -9.72 -0.33 27.38
CA PHE A 566 -9.11 -0.94 26.21
C PHE A 566 -10.11 -1.84 25.48
N ARG A 567 -10.29 -1.60 24.18
CA ARG A 567 -11.20 -2.38 23.32
C ARG A 567 -10.47 -3.51 22.61
N ARG A 568 -9.26 -3.21 22.15
CA ARG A 568 -8.46 -4.13 21.35
C ARG A 568 -6.99 -3.88 21.60
N ARG A 569 -6.20 -4.93 21.49
CA ARG A 569 -4.74 -4.89 21.56
C ARG A 569 -4.23 -5.67 20.38
N ARG A 570 -3.16 -5.22 19.74
CA ARG A 570 -2.58 -5.85 18.56
C ARG A 570 -1.06 -5.90 18.70
N LEU A 571 -0.45 -7.00 18.27
CA LEU A 571 0.98 -7.15 18.04
C LEU A 571 1.18 -7.57 16.58
N GLN A 572 2.04 -6.88 15.85
CA GLN A 572 2.32 -7.18 14.45
C GLN A 572 3.81 -7.42 14.22
N ALA A 573 4.13 -8.37 13.35
CA ALA A 573 5.45 -8.55 12.76
C ALA A 573 5.35 -8.28 11.26
N MET A 574 5.98 -7.20 10.81
CA MET A 574 6.02 -6.80 9.40
C MET A 574 7.22 -7.43 8.70
N CYS A 575 6.96 -8.47 7.91
CA CYS A 575 7.96 -9.31 7.25
C CYS A 575 8.18 -8.85 5.80
N LEU A 576 9.35 -9.17 5.25
CA LEU A 576 9.72 -8.82 3.87
C LEU A 576 8.67 -9.27 2.82
N SER A 577 8.41 -8.45 1.81
CA SER A 577 7.54 -8.82 0.66
C SER A 577 8.04 -10.02 -0.14
N SER A 578 9.34 -10.33 -0.04
CA SER A 578 9.98 -11.48 -0.66
C SER A 578 9.48 -12.83 -0.12
N TYR A 579 8.85 -12.87 1.06
CA TYR A 579 8.12 -14.05 1.48
C TYR A 579 6.92 -14.28 0.56
N SER A 580 6.91 -15.43 -0.11
CA SER A 580 5.93 -15.79 -1.14
C SER A 580 4.78 -16.63 -0.62
N SER A 581 4.97 -17.32 0.50
CA SER A 581 3.99 -18.23 1.08
C SER A 581 3.92 -18.11 2.59
N TYR A 582 2.81 -18.56 3.16
CA TYR A 582 2.52 -18.52 4.58
C TYR A 582 2.02 -19.87 5.08
N PHE A 583 2.12 -20.07 6.38
CA PHE A 583 1.58 -21.24 7.06
C PHE A 583 1.01 -20.88 8.43
N SER A 584 0.13 -21.77 8.89
CA SER A 584 -0.45 -21.75 10.23
C SER A 584 -0.85 -23.17 10.62
N CYS A 585 -1.21 -23.36 11.90
CA CYS A 585 -1.80 -24.62 12.37
C CYS A 585 -3.07 -25.06 11.61
N PHE A 586 -3.77 -24.13 10.91
CA PHE A 586 -5.02 -24.41 10.19
C PHE A 586 -4.87 -24.43 8.66
N GLY A 587 -3.70 -24.12 8.12
CA GLY A 587 -3.41 -24.23 6.69
C GLY A 587 -2.21 -23.42 6.23
N SER A 588 -1.78 -23.66 5.00
CA SER A 588 -0.77 -22.90 4.29
C SER A 588 -1.31 -22.40 2.95
N GLY A 589 -0.64 -21.41 2.38
CA GLY A 589 -1.03 -20.82 1.11
C GLY A 589 0.04 -19.87 0.55
N GLU A 590 -0.25 -19.28 -0.59
CA GLU A 590 0.62 -18.30 -1.24
C GLU A 590 0.07 -16.88 -1.07
N PHE A 591 0.98 -15.92 -0.91
CA PHE A 591 0.63 -14.51 -0.96
C PHE A 591 0.36 -14.09 -2.41
N PRO A 592 -0.70 -13.30 -2.67
CA PRO A 592 -0.85 -12.68 -3.98
C PRO A 592 0.34 -11.77 -4.28
N ALA A 593 0.78 -11.79 -5.55
CA ALA A 593 1.94 -11.02 -6.01
C ALA A 593 1.71 -9.50 -5.97
N ARG A 594 0.45 -9.04 -5.99
CA ARG A 594 0.07 -7.62 -6.01
C ARG A 594 -0.35 -7.14 -4.62
N PHE A 595 0.10 -5.96 -4.23
CA PHE A 595 -0.42 -5.22 -3.07
C PHE A 595 -1.51 -4.23 -3.53
N CYS A 596 -2.52 -3.98 -2.70
CA CYS A 596 -3.65 -3.10 -2.99
C CYS A 596 -3.53 -1.78 -2.21
N THR A 597 -4.33 -0.76 -2.51
CA THR A 597 -4.27 0.55 -1.81
C THR A 597 -4.63 0.49 -0.32
N GLU A 598 -5.30 -0.58 0.12
CA GLU A 598 -5.64 -0.83 1.51
C GLU A 598 -5.06 -2.18 1.98
N GLU A 599 -4.87 -2.34 3.29
CA GLU A 599 -4.56 -3.64 3.88
C GLU A 599 -5.67 -4.64 3.52
N TYR A 600 -5.28 -5.84 3.11
CA TYR A 600 -6.26 -6.88 2.83
C TYR A 600 -5.80 -8.23 3.38
N ASP A 601 -6.74 -8.92 4.00
CA ASP A 601 -6.48 -10.21 4.63
C ASP A 601 -6.27 -11.26 3.54
N VAL A 602 -5.11 -11.92 3.55
CA VAL A 602 -4.80 -13.02 2.63
C VAL A 602 -5.26 -14.36 3.23
N LEU A 603 -5.27 -14.44 4.56
CA LEU A 603 -5.92 -15.48 5.33
C LEU A 603 -6.64 -14.84 6.53
N GLN A 604 -7.97 -14.79 6.50
CA GLN A 604 -8.82 -14.35 7.61
C GLN A 604 -9.45 -15.56 8.30
N ARG A 605 -8.78 -16.11 9.32
CA ARG A 605 -9.35 -17.15 10.20
C ARG A 605 -9.00 -16.86 11.65
N CYS A 606 -9.95 -17.02 12.56
CA CYS A 606 -9.74 -16.82 14.00
C CYS A 606 -8.81 -17.91 14.56
N LEU A 607 -7.60 -17.53 14.93
CA LEU A 607 -6.62 -18.42 15.55
C LEU A 607 -6.48 -18.07 17.04
N PRO A 608 -7.07 -18.84 17.97
CA PRO A 608 -7.02 -18.55 19.41
C PRO A 608 -5.64 -18.85 20.03
N CYS A 609 -4.89 -19.79 19.44
CA CYS A 609 -3.47 -20.01 19.68
C CYS A 609 -2.83 -20.73 18.48
N GLY A 610 -1.50 -20.77 18.43
CA GLY A 610 -0.76 -21.55 17.45
C GLY A 610 0.42 -20.81 16.84
N ASP A 611 0.92 -21.35 15.74
CA ASP A 611 2.02 -20.78 14.96
C ASP A 611 1.45 -20.09 13.72
N LEU A 612 1.91 -18.87 13.47
CA LEU A 612 1.86 -18.22 12.17
C LEU A 612 3.26 -18.25 11.57
N GLY A 613 3.39 -18.32 10.26
CA GLY A 613 4.68 -18.10 9.67
C GLY A 613 4.68 -17.82 8.19
N VAL A 614 5.85 -17.45 7.71
CA VAL A 614 6.13 -17.09 6.33
C VAL A 614 7.36 -17.83 5.84
N LEU A 615 7.33 -18.22 4.56
CA LEU A 615 8.40 -18.92 3.88
C LEU A 615 8.66 -18.30 2.50
N ASP A 616 9.92 -18.39 2.08
CA ASP A 616 10.38 -17.95 0.76
C ASP A 616 10.59 -19.17 -0.13
N ALA A 617 9.78 -19.29 -1.18
CA ALA A 617 9.86 -20.40 -2.12
C ALA A 617 11.20 -20.45 -2.88
N SER A 618 11.96 -19.36 -2.93
CA SER A 618 13.29 -19.35 -3.55
C SER A 618 14.38 -19.95 -2.65
N GLY A 619 14.07 -20.21 -1.37
CA GLY A 619 15.00 -20.79 -0.40
C GLY A 619 16.17 -19.87 -0.03
N LYS A 620 16.03 -18.55 -0.22
CA LYS A 620 17.06 -17.57 0.13
C LYS A 620 16.86 -16.97 1.52
N LEU A 621 15.60 -16.80 1.93
CA LEU A 621 15.26 -16.29 3.26
C LEU A 621 15.00 -17.43 4.26
N PRO A 622 15.40 -17.27 5.53
CA PRO A 622 14.99 -18.13 6.64
C PRO A 622 13.46 -18.23 6.75
N THR A 623 12.93 -19.41 7.10
CA THR A 623 11.51 -19.53 7.43
C THR A 623 11.25 -18.86 8.78
N LEU A 624 10.29 -17.95 8.84
CA LEU A 624 9.96 -17.22 10.07
C LEU A 624 8.67 -17.78 10.68
N SER A 625 8.69 -18.06 11.98
CA SER A 625 7.52 -18.48 12.76
C SER A 625 7.28 -17.56 13.95
N LEU A 626 6.03 -17.19 14.16
CA LEU A 626 5.50 -16.46 15.31
C LEU A 626 4.46 -17.35 16.00
N SER A 627 4.81 -17.83 17.20
CA SER A 627 3.94 -18.61 18.09
C SER A 627 3.32 -17.70 19.15
N PHE A 628 2.08 -17.97 19.55
CA PHE A 628 1.43 -17.24 20.64
C PHE A 628 0.63 -18.17 21.57
N GLU A 629 0.56 -17.82 22.86
CA GLU A 629 -0.14 -18.61 23.88
C GLU A 629 -1.67 -18.44 23.78
N GLU A 630 -2.41 -19.46 24.24
CA GLU A 630 -3.88 -19.43 24.24
C GLU A 630 -4.38 -18.55 25.38
N GLU A 631 -5.09 -17.47 25.05
CA GLU A 631 -5.76 -16.59 26.01
C GLU A 631 -7.18 -16.26 25.53
N GLU A 632 -8.08 -15.90 26.46
CA GLU A 632 -9.44 -15.49 26.10
C GLU A 632 -9.38 -14.34 25.07
N ASN A 633 -10.08 -14.52 23.95
CA ASN A 633 -10.27 -13.55 22.86
C ASN A 633 -9.02 -13.19 22.02
N ASN A 634 -8.05 -14.10 21.89
CA ASN A 634 -6.98 -13.94 20.91
C ASN A 634 -7.45 -14.22 19.47
N PHE A 635 -7.01 -13.40 18.52
CA PHE A 635 -7.26 -13.52 17.08
C PHE A 635 -5.95 -13.31 16.33
N ALA A 636 -5.44 -14.32 15.66
CA ALA A 636 -4.29 -14.13 14.78
C ALA A 636 -4.69 -14.04 13.31
N LYS A 637 -3.97 -13.21 12.54
CA LYS A 637 -4.24 -12.91 11.14
C LYS A 637 -2.95 -12.91 10.33
N ILE A 638 -3.04 -13.32 9.07
CA ILE A 638 -1.97 -13.18 8.08
C ILE A 638 -2.48 -12.29 6.95
N MET A 639 -1.78 -11.19 6.71
CA MET A 639 -2.26 -10.11 5.83
C MET A 639 -1.18 -9.66 4.87
N ASN A 640 -1.60 -9.06 3.77
CA ASN A 640 -0.77 -8.13 3.04
C ASN A 640 -1.03 -6.72 3.56
N SER A 641 0.04 -5.95 3.75
CA SER A 641 -0.09 -4.51 3.95
C SER A 641 -0.66 -3.84 2.69
N ASP A 642 -0.86 -2.53 2.76
CA ASP A 642 -1.14 -1.72 1.58
C ASP A 642 0.04 -1.69 0.57
N LEU A 643 -0.22 -1.07 -0.58
CA LEU A 643 0.68 -0.89 -1.72
C LEU A 643 1.95 -0.09 -1.37
N PHE A 644 1.89 0.71 -0.31
CA PHE A 644 2.97 1.57 0.16
C PHE A 644 3.95 0.74 1.02
N ASN A 645 3.44 0.10 2.09
CA ASN A 645 4.24 -0.64 3.05
C ASN A 645 4.81 -1.97 2.52
N ARG A 646 4.22 -2.56 1.46
CA ARG A 646 4.63 -3.82 0.79
C ARG A 646 5.26 -4.88 1.70
N SER A 647 4.53 -5.26 2.74
CA SER A 647 5.00 -6.20 3.77
C SER A 647 4.01 -7.34 3.96
N ARG A 648 4.52 -8.51 4.34
CA ARG A 648 3.71 -9.65 4.80
C ARG A 648 3.54 -9.51 6.31
N ILE A 649 2.31 -9.44 6.79
CA ILE A 649 2.03 -9.16 8.21
C ILE A 649 1.62 -10.45 8.91
N LEU A 650 2.33 -10.79 9.99
CA LEU A 650 1.87 -11.74 11.00
C LEU A 650 1.31 -10.93 12.17
N SER A 651 -0.01 -11.02 12.41
CA SER A 651 -0.70 -10.23 13.42
C SER A 651 -1.31 -11.12 14.50
N VAL A 652 -1.17 -10.74 15.76
CA VAL A 652 -1.88 -11.33 16.90
C VAL A 652 -2.64 -10.22 17.61
N GLU A 653 -3.95 -10.39 17.74
CA GLU A 653 -4.87 -9.43 18.32
C GLU A 653 -5.57 -10.02 19.52
N LYS A 654 -5.99 -9.15 20.43
CA LYS A 654 -6.85 -9.50 21.57
C LYS A 654 -7.99 -8.50 21.63
N VAL A 655 -9.23 -8.95 21.50
CA VAL A 655 -10.43 -8.10 21.46
C VAL A 655 -11.25 -8.33 22.73
N GLU A 656 -11.50 -7.27 23.50
CA GLU A 656 -12.26 -7.39 24.74
C GLU A 656 -13.77 -7.33 24.46
N PRO A 657 -14.59 -8.20 25.09
CA PRO A 657 -16.03 -8.07 25.03
C PRO A 657 -16.47 -6.77 25.72
N GLU A 658 -17.62 -6.22 25.32
CA GLU A 658 -18.10 -4.94 25.83
C GLU A 658 -18.17 -4.85 27.36
N GLU A 659 -18.40 -6.00 28.03
CA GLU A 659 -18.48 -6.12 29.48
C GLU A 659 -17.10 -6.08 30.20
N LYS A 660 -15.98 -6.31 29.49
CA LYS A 660 -14.61 -6.37 30.04
C LYS A 660 -13.68 -5.26 29.53
N LEU A 661 -14.23 -4.15 29.05
CA LEU A 661 -13.45 -3.04 28.50
C LEU A 661 -12.64 -2.26 29.55
N LEU A 662 -13.02 -2.32 30.83
CA LEU A 662 -12.44 -1.52 31.91
C LEU A 662 -11.36 -2.28 32.69
N PHE A 663 -10.15 -1.75 32.69
CA PHE A 663 -8.98 -2.32 33.35
C PHE A 663 -8.67 -1.53 34.62
N PRO A 664 -8.82 -2.11 35.83
CA PRO A 664 -8.54 -1.42 37.08
C PRO A 664 -7.04 -1.12 37.25
N PRO A 665 -6.63 -0.28 38.22
CA PRO A 665 -5.22 -0.09 38.55
C PRO A 665 -4.54 -1.44 38.84
N GLY A 666 -3.39 -1.70 38.21
CA GLY A 666 -2.70 -2.98 38.32
C GLY A 666 -1.92 -3.36 37.07
N ARG A 667 -1.30 -4.54 37.11
CA ARG A 667 -0.56 -5.13 35.99
C ARG A 667 -1.44 -6.15 35.28
N HIS A 668 -1.69 -5.90 34.00
CA HIS A 668 -2.54 -6.71 33.13
C HIS A 668 -1.72 -7.29 32.01
N HIS A 669 -1.91 -8.57 31.72
CA HIS A 669 -1.21 -9.23 30.63
C HIS A 669 -1.82 -8.82 29.27
N CYS A 670 -0.96 -8.63 28.26
CA CYS A 670 -1.37 -8.41 26.88
C CYS A 670 -1.02 -9.57 25.95
N PHE A 671 0.26 -9.93 25.88
CA PHE A 671 0.76 -10.91 24.91
C PHE A 671 1.88 -11.76 25.51
N SER A 672 1.86 -13.05 25.19
CA SER A 672 2.98 -13.98 25.31
C SER A 672 3.24 -14.58 23.94
N VAL A 673 4.33 -14.18 23.29
CA VAL A 673 4.69 -14.66 21.95
C VAL A 673 6.11 -15.19 21.89
N SER A 674 6.36 -16.11 20.96
CA SER A 674 7.70 -16.58 20.61
C SER A 674 7.94 -16.39 19.11
N ILE A 675 9.11 -15.91 18.71
CA ILE A 675 9.48 -15.70 17.30
C ILE A 675 10.79 -16.44 17.04
N ARG A 676 10.84 -17.19 15.94
CA ARG A 676 12.02 -17.96 15.54
C ARG A 676 12.21 -17.96 14.03
N ALA A 677 13.46 -17.80 13.62
CA ALA A 677 13.91 -18.05 12.25
C ALA A 677 14.52 -19.45 12.16
N PHE A 678 14.14 -20.17 11.13
CA PHE A 678 14.62 -21.51 10.79
C PHE A 678 15.42 -21.45 9.48
N PRO A 679 16.34 -22.39 9.23
CA PRO A 679 17.12 -22.42 8.00
C PRO A 679 16.26 -22.27 6.73
N PRO A 680 16.75 -21.60 5.68
CA PRO A 680 16.00 -21.45 4.43
C PRO A 680 15.51 -22.79 3.88
N GLY A 681 14.27 -22.80 3.37
CA GLY A 681 13.63 -24.03 2.87
C GLY A 681 13.09 -24.97 3.97
N THR A 682 13.20 -24.61 5.26
CA THR A 682 12.51 -25.33 6.33
C THR A 682 11.01 -25.10 6.20
N ASP A 683 10.31 -26.03 5.56
CA ASP A 683 8.86 -25.96 5.48
C ASP A 683 8.24 -26.47 6.78
N LEU A 684 7.83 -25.54 7.65
CA LEU A 684 7.10 -25.84 8.88
C LEU A 684 5.61 -26.15 8.62
N SER A 685 5.13 -25.92 7.39
CA SER A 685 3.80 -26.33 6.92
C SER A 685 3.76 -27.77 6.45
N ALA A 686 4.92 -28.28 5.99
CA ALA A 686 5.17 -29.69 5.77
C ALA A 686 5.23 -30.37 7.14
N GLY A 687 4.05 -30.71 7.62
CA GLY A 687 3.89 -31.74 8.61
C GLY A 687 4.73 -32.98 8.30
N ALA A 688 5.00 -33.80 9.33
CA ALA A 688 5.48 -35.14 9.08
C ALA A 688 4.47 -35.87 8.18
N GLU A 689 4.88 -36.20 6.95
CA GLU A 689 4.05 -36.92 6.00
C GLU A 689 4.32 -38.43 6.13
N LEU A 690 3.28 -39.18 6.44
CA LEU A 690 3.31 -40.63 6.41
C LEU A 690 2.56 -41.13 5.16
N ARG A 691 3.25 -41.87 4.28
CA ARG A 691 2.68 -42.38 3.02
C ARG A 691 2.32 -43.87 3.10
N SER A 692 1.24 -44.24 2.41
CA SER A 692 0.77 -45.62 2.22
C SER A 692 0.31 -45.80 0.78
N GLY A 693 1.25 -46.04 -0.14
CA GLY A 693 0.97 -46.04 -1.58
C GLY A 693 0.69 -44.63 -2.11
N LYS A 694 -0.46 -44.42 -2.75
CA LYS A 694 -0.89 -43.11 -3.29
C LYS A 694 -1.50 -42.17 -2.25
N ALA A 695 -1.80 -42.68 -1.06
CA ALA A 695 -2.37 -41.91 0.03
C ALA A 695 -1.30 -41.45 1.03
N GLY A 696 -1.51 -40.30 1.66
CA GLY A 696 -0.65 -39.70 2.67
C GLY A 696 -1.46 -39.10 3.82
N LEU A 697 -0.87 -39.11 5.02
CA LEU A 697 -1.33 -38.37 6.18
C LEU A 697 -0.28 -37.31 6.52
N LEU A 698 -0.67 -36.04 6.46
CA LEU A 698 0.20 -34.90 6.77
C LEU A 698 -0.13 -34.37 8.16
N PHE A 699 0.79 -34.52 9.10
CA PHE A 699 0.60 -34.07 10.48
C PHE A 699 0.88 -32.57 10.67
N SER A 700 -0.12 -31.75 10.95
CA SER A 700 0.06 -30.30 11.15
C SER A 700 -0.62 -29.84 12.43
N GLY A 701 0.17 -29.54 13.47
CA GLY A 701 -0.33 -28.81 14.65
C GLY A 701 -1.52 -29.46 15.36
N GLY A 702 -1.59 -30.79 15.37
CA GLY A 702 -2.64 -31.54 16.08
C GLY A 702 -3.80 -32.06 15.27
N ARG A 703 -3.72 -31.91 13.95
CA ARG A 703 -4.56 -32.62 12.99
C ARG A 703 -3.71 -33.40 12.00
N PHE A 704 -4.33 -34.38 11.35
CA PHE A 704 -3.80 -35.00 10.14
C PHE A 704 -4.65 -34.63 8.94
N ALA A 705 -4.06 -33.98 7.95
CA ALA A 705 -4.68 -33.81 6.64
C ALA A 705 -4.53 -35.08 5.82
N LEU A 706 -5.60 -35.50 5.14
CA LEU A 706 -5.60 -36.68 4.27
C LEU A 706 -5.29 -36.23 2.85
N ILE A 707 -4.30 -36.87 2.22
CA ILE A 707 -3.84 -36.55 0.87
C ILE A 707 -3.92 -37.82 0.00
N HIS A 708 -4.33 -37.68 -1.25
CA HIS A 708 -4.22 -38.75 -2.25
C HIS A 708 -3.79 -38.18 -3.60
N GLU A 709 -2.68 -38.68 -4.15
CA GLU A 709 -2.07 -38.18 -5.40
C GLU A 709 -1.92 -36.65 -5.43
N GLY A 710 -1.46 -36.07 -4.31
CA GLY A 710 -1.27 -34.62 -4.17
C GLY A 710 -2.55 -33.79 -3.97
N LYS A 711 -3.73 -34.43 -3.91
CA LYS A 711 -5.00 -33.75 -3.61
C LYS A 711 -5.40 -33.96 -2.15
N THR A 712 -5.74 -32.88 -1.46
CA THR A 712 -6.29 -32.94 -0.10
C THR A 712 -7.75 -33.43 -0.12
N LEU A 713 -8.01 -34.48 0.64
CA LEU A 713 -9.33 -35.12 0.82
C LEU A 713 -10.07 -34.57 2.04
N SER A 714 -9.32 -34.22 3.08
CA SER A 714 -9.87 -33.69 4.32
C SER A 714 -10.26 -32.21 4.20
N GLY A 715 -11.27 -31.80 4.99
CA GLY A 715 -11.58 -30.40 5.22
C GLY A 715 -10.58 -29.75 6.18
N ASP A 716 -10.87 -28.52 6.60
CA ASP A 716 -9.95 -27.70 7.39
C ASP A 716 -9.61 -28.25 8.78
N LEU A 717 -10.44 -29.11 9.35
CA LEU A 717 -10.13 -29.71 10.66
C LEU A 717 -9.34 -31.01 10.55
N GLY A 718 -9.35 -31.66 9.38
CA GLY A 718 -8.65 -32.93 9.20
C GLY A 718 -9.13 -34.02 10.16
N LEU A 719 -8.18 -34.89 10.54
CA LEU A 719 -8.35 -35.87 11.59
C LEU A 719 -7.85 -35.32 12.93
N TYR A 720 -8.68 -35.28 13.96
CA TYR A 720 -8.35 -34.68 15.26
C TYR A 720 -9.23 -35.25 16.41
N VAL A 721 -8.84 -34.96 17.65
CA VAL A 721 -9.55 -35.32 18.89
C VAL A 721 -10.07 -34.07 19.62
N SER A 722 -11.23 -34.20 20.26
CA SER A 722 -11.87 -33.15 21.08
C SER A 722 -12.37 -33.70 22.40
N PHE A 723 -12.18 -32.92 23.48
CA PHE A 723 -12.71 -33.19 24.80
C PHE A 723 -13.56 -32.04 25.30
N ARG A 724 -14.60 -32.33 26.06
CA ARG A 724 -15.36 -31.33 26.80
C ARG A 724 -15.14 -31.54 28.29
N SER A 725 -14.73 -30.50 29.01
CA SER A 725 -14.50 -30.53 30.45
C SER A 725 -14.74 -29.14 31.04
N GLY A 726 -15.40 -29.07 32.20
CA GLY A 726 -15.72 -27.80 32.85
C GLY A 726 -16.56 -26.86 31.96
N GLY A 727 -17.48 -27.44 31.18
CA GLY A 727 -18.34 -26.72 30.24
C GLY A 727 -17.66 -26.22 28.95
N ARG A 728 -16.35 -26.45 28.76
CA ARG A 728 -15.57 -25.95 27.62
C ARG A 728 -15.08 -27.08 26.72
N TRP A 729 -15.05 -26.84 25.41
CA TRP A 729 -14.39 -27.73 24.45
C TRP A 729 -12.87 -27.49 24.42
N HIS A 730 -12.13 -28.58 24.24
CA HIS A 730 -10.69 -28.65 24.09
C HIS A 730 -10.38 -29.48 22.86
N ASP A 731 -9.94 -28.83 21.78
CA ASP A 731 -9.55 -29.53 20.55
C ASP A 731 -8.04 -29.68 20.45
N SER A 732 -7.62 -30.84 19.95
CA SER A 732 -6.21 -31.19 19.76
C SER A 732 -5.51 -30.25 18.77
N VAL A 733 -6.26 -29.59 17.90
CA VAL A 733 -5.77 -28.57 16.95
C VAL A 733 -5.56 -27.19 17.58
N SER A 734 -6.21 -26.88 18.71
CA SER A 734 -6.28 -25.51 19.24
C SER A 734 -5.78 -25.35 20.67
N LYS A 735 -5.62 -26.43 21.45
CA LYS A 735 -5.30 -26.34 22.90
C LYS A 735 -4.11 -27.15 23.35
N THR A 736 -3.26 -27.59 22.41
CA THR A 736 -2.13 -28.45 22.70
C THR A 736 -0.87 -28.02 21.95
N VAL A 737 0.29 -28.20 22.57
CA VAL A 737 1.59 -27.98 21.93
C VAL A 737 2.12 -29.33 21.49
N TRP A 738 2.24 -29.52 20.18
CA TRP A 738 2.64 -30.79 19.62
C TRP A 738 4.15 -30.91 19.47
N LYS A 739 4.61 -32.13 19.73
CA LYS A 739 5.96 -32.59 19.46
C LYS A 739 5.86 -33.77 18.51
N LEU A 740 6.60 -33.70 17.40
CA LEU A 740 6.87 -34.88 16.59
C LEU A 740 7.93 -35.72 17.31
N ASP A 741 7.57 -36.92 17.76
CA ASP A 741 8.49 -37.79 18.51
C ASP A 741 9.33 -38.67 17.57
N SER A 742 8.73 -39.17 16.49
CA SER A 742 9.41 -39.96 15.47
C SER A 742 8.62 -39.95 14.15
N CYS A 743 9.31 -39.86 13.02
CA CYS A 743 8.73 -40.12 11.70
C CYS A 743 9.74 -40.97 10.90
N LYS A 744 9.39 -42.22 10.66
CA LYS A 744 10.18 -43.22 9.93
C LYS A 744 9.36 -43.74 8.76
N GLU A 745 10.01 -44.44 7.83
CA GLU A 745 9.31 -45.11 6.74
C GLU A 745 8.26 -46.08 7.31
N GLY A 746 6.98 -45.77 7.07
CA GLY A 746 5.85 -46.58 7.54
C GLY A 746 5.36 -46.33 8.97
N GLU A 747 5.96 -45.42 9.75
CA GLU A 747 5.54 -45.11 11.12
C GLU A 747 5.69 -43.63 11.48
N LEU A 748 4.67 -43.06 12.12
CA LEU A 748 4.67 -41.70 12.67
C LEU A 748 4.17 -41.72 14.11
N THR A 749 4.96 -41.15 15.02
CA THR A 749 4.57 -40.91 16.41
C THR A 749 4.69 -39.43 16.76
N CYS A 750 3.63 -38.85 17.32
CA CYS A 750 3.64 -37.49 17.85
C CYS A 750 2.87 -37.43 19.17
N SER A 751 3.23 -36.50 20.05
CA SER A 751 2.56 -36.33 21.34
C SER A 751 2.37 -34.87 21.68
N ALA A 752 1.39 -34.61 22.54
CA ALA A 752 1.10 -33.28 23.05
C ALA A 752 0.57 -33.33 24.47
N GLN A 753 0.97 -32.37 25.29
CA GLN A 753 0.35 -32.13 26.59
C GLN A 753 -0.82 -31.15 26.39
N TRP A 754 -1.98 -31.47 26.97
CA TRP A 754 -3.10 -30.54 27.05
C TRP A 754 -2.78 -29.48 28.11
N ARG A 755 -2.89 -28.19 27.76
CA ARG A 755 -2.48 -27.10 28.67
C ARG A 755 -3.38 -26.96 29.90
N GLN A 756 -4.67 -27.26 29.73
CA GLN A 756 -5.72 -27.07 30.75
C GLN A 756 -6.29 -28.39 31.28
N LEU A 757 -5.79 -29.53 30.79
CA LEU A 757 -6.20 -30.85 31.26
C LEU A 757 -4.94 -31.60 31.72
N PRO A 758 -5.01 -32.38 32.81
CA PRO A 758 -3.90 -33.22 33.25
C PRO A 758 -3.77 -34.47 32.37
N ILE A 759 -3.73 -34.27 31.05
CA ILE A 759 -3.72 -35.31 30.03
C ILE A 759 -2.59 -35.02 29.06
N LYS A 760 -1.76 -36.02 28.79
CA LYS A 760 -0.87 -36.08 27.64
C LYS A 760 -1.48 -37.01 26.60
N GLN A 761 -1.60 -36.59 25.36
CA GLN A 761 -1.98 -37.47 24.25
C GLN A 761 -0.77 -37.88 23.44
N THR A 762 -0.77 -39.11 22.94
CA THR A 762 0.24 -39.65 22.03
C THR A 762 -0.47 -40.37 20.88
N TRP A 763 -0.15 -39.99 19.66
CA TRP A 763 -0.65 -40.61 18.44
C TRP A 763 0.45 -41.47 17.86
N ARG A 764 0.12 -42.72 17.55
CA ARG A 764 0.97 -43.68 16.84
C ARG A 764 0.24 -44.12 15.59
N ILE A 765 0.83 -43.87 14.43
CA ILE A 765 0.25 -44.16 13.13
C ILE A 765 1.20 -45.03 12.33
N TYR A 766 0.69 -46.12 11.78
CA TYR A 766 1.46 -47.06 10.98
C TYR A 766 0.85 -47.19 9.58
N ALA A 767 1.65 -46.99 8.54
CA ALA A 767 1.22 -47.28 7.17
C ALA A 767 1.19 -48.80 6.95
N LYS A 768 0.06 -49.33 6.45
CA LYS A 768 -0.14 -50.77 6.21
C LYS A 768 -0.21 -51.13 4.72
N GLY A 769 0.20 -50.21 3.84
CA GLY A 769 0.14 -50.33 2.39
C GLY A 769 -1.29 -50.22 1.83
N LYS A 770 -1.40 -49.94 0.52
CA LYS A 770 -2.66 -49.79 -0.22
C LYS A 770 -3.62 -48.77 0.40
N GLY A 771 -3.12 -47.58 0.77
CA GLY A 771 -3.96 -46.51 1.31
C GLY A 771 -4.45 -46.69 2.74
N ARG A 772 -3.93 -47.71 3.47
CA ARG A 772 -4.35 -48.03 4.84
C ARG A 772 -3.39 -47.50 5.89
N PHE A 773 -3.94 -46.98 6.99
CA PHE A 773 -3.24 -46.44 8.14
C PHE A 773 -3.86 -46.96 9.44
N ALA A 774 -3.08 -47.69 10.24
CA ALA A 774 -3.49 -48.09 11.59
C ALA A 774 -3.19 -46.93 12.54
N ILE A 775 -4.19 -46.48 13.30
CA ILE A 775 -4.12 -45.29 14.16
C ILE A 775 -4.41 -45.70 15.59
N GLN A 776 -3.51 -45.35 16.50
CA GLN A 776 -3.69 -45.51 17.93
C GLN A 776 -3.46 -44.16 18.64
N VAL A 777 -4.44 -43.72 19.42
CA VAL A 777 -4.34 -42.53 20.29
C VAL A 777 -4.34 -43.00 21.72
N VAL A 778 -3.31 -42.64 22.48
CA VAL A 778 -3.11 -43.02 23.88
C VAL A 778 -3.11 -41.77 24.75
N LEU A 779 -3.84 -41.81 25.86
CA LEU A 779 -3.89 -40.74 26.86
C LEU A 779 -3.14 -41.20 28.11
N LEU A 780 -2.16 -40.41 28.52
CA LEU A 780 -1.53 -40.50 29.83
C LEU A 780 -2.11 -39.40 30.71
N VAL A 781 -2.95 -39.80 31.65
CA VAL A 781 -3.58 -38.92 32.64
C VAL A 781 -2.62 -38.78 33.82
N THR A 782 -2.26 -37.55 34.17
CA THR A 782 -1.28 -37.23 35.23
C THR A 782 -1.94 -36.75 36.53
N GLY A 783 -3.26 -36.53 36.52
CA GLY A 783 -4.06 -36.04 37.63
C GLY A 783 -5.54 -36.29 37.37
N ASP A 784 -6.35 -36.35 38.42
CA ASP A 784 -7.78 -36.61 38.27
C ASP A 784 -8.47 -35.53 37.42
N THR A 785 -9.29 -35.95 36.47
CA THR A 785 -10.06 -35.03 35.62
C THR A 785 -11.38 -35.65 35.17
N LEU A 786 -12.39 -34.82 34.95
CA LEU A 786 -13.70 -35.23 34.48
C LEU A 786 -13.88 -34.76 33.03
N LEU A 787 -14.17 -35.70 32.12
CA LEU A 787 -14.54 -35.39 30.75
C LEU A 787 -16.04 -35.56 30.57
N GLU A 788 -16.75 -34.48 30.24
CA GLU A 788 -18.20 -34.46 29.96
C GLU A 788 -18.52 -35.10 28.61
N ARG A 789 -17.65 -34.88 27.61
CA ARG A 789 -17.77 -35.44 26.26
C ARG A 789 -16.40 -35.72 25.66
N GLN A 790 -16.36 -36.71 24.78
CA GLN A 790 -15.14 -37.14 24.11
C GLN A 790 -15.45 -37.41 22.63
N GLN A 791 -14.55 -37.00 21.74
CA GLN A 791 -14.74 -37.17 20.30
C GLN A 791 -13.43 -37.44 19.58
N PHE A 792 -13.47 -38.36 18.62
CA PHE A 792 -12.48 -38.55 17.56
C PHE A 792 -13.17 -38.21 16.24
N ASN A 793 -12.63 -37.24 15.50
CA ASN A 793 -13.29 -36.62 14.36
C ASN A 793 -12.42 -36.76 13.11
N LEU A 794 -13.01 -37.23 12.02
CA LEU A 794 -12.42 -37.18 10.67
C LEU A 794 -13.25 -36.25 9.79
N ALA A 795 -12.78 -35.02 9.60
CA ALA A 795 -13.45 -33.99 8.80
C ALA A 795 -12.99 -34.05 7.34
N LEU A 796 -13.93 -34.38 6.44
CA LEU A 796 -13.75 -34.47 4.99
C LEU A 796 -14.34 -33.25 4.29
N ARG A 797 -13.85 -32.98 3.07
CA ARG A 797 -14.35 -31.87 2.25
C ARG A 797 -15.84 -32.00 1.93
N GLU A 798 -16.51 -30.87 1.72
CA GLU A 798 -17.95 -30.82 1.37
C GLU A 798 -18.34 -31.62 0.11
N VAL A 799 -17.38 -31.91 -0.77
CA VAL A 799 -17.58 -32.70 -1.99
C VAL A 799 -17.95 -34.15 -1.71
N TYR A 800 -17.63 -34.68 -0.53
CA TYR A 800 -18.16 -35.96 -0.07
C TYR A 800 -19.66 -35.81 0.17
N SER A 801 -20.47 -36.58 -0.56
CA SER A 801 -21.91 -36.38 -0.62
C SER A 801 -22.69 -37.56 -0.06
N ARG A 802 -22.05 -38.73 0.09
CA ARG A 802 -22.67 -39.94 0.62
C ARG A 802 -21.89 -40.48 1.80
N TRP A 803 -22.61 -41.10 2.73
CA TRP A 803 -22.04 -41.91 3.79
C TRP A 803 -22.61 -43.33 3.72
N SER A 804 -21.82 -44.31 4.16
CA SER A 804 -22.24 -45.70 4.20
C SER A 804 -21.62 -46.45 5.37
N HIS A 805 -22.40 -47.36 5.93
CA HIS A 805 -22.03 -48.35 6.93
C HIS A 805 -22.63 -49.69 6.48
N ARG A 806 -22.14 -50.82 7.00
CA ARG A 806 -22.60 -52.16 6.57
C ARG A 806 -24.12 -52.34 6.64
N SER A 807 -24.78 -51.71 7.61
CA SER A 807 -26.23 -51.83 7.84
C SER A 807 -27.08 -50.73 7.20
N ARG A 808 -26.50 -49.58 6.84
CA ARG A 808 -27.23 -48.37 6.38
C ARG A 808 -26.34 -47.48 5.53
N GLY A 809 -26.93 -46.70 4.62
CA GLY A 809 -26.23 -45.62 3.93
C GLY A 809 -27.18 -44.47 3.64
N GLY A 810 -26.61 -43.31 3.35
CA GLY A 810 -27.38 -42.09 3.15
C GLY A 810 -26.59 -41.00 2.42
N VAL A 811 -27.20 -39.83 2.33
CA VAL A 811 -26.64 -38.63 1.71
C VAL A 811 -26.40 -37.60 2.79
N PHE A 812 -25.27 -36.89 2.74
CA PHE A 812 -25.07 -35.71 3.56
C PHE A 812 -25.97 -34.58 3.05
N GLY A 813 -26.89 -34.11 3.91
CA GLY A 813 -27.81 -33.02 3.57
C GLY A 813 -27.12 -31.66 3.41
N MET A 814 -27.92 -30.60 3.20
CA MET A 814 -27.42 -29.23 3.25
C MET A 814 -26.83 -28.93 4.64
N PHE A 815 -25.82 -28.06 4.68
CA PHE A 815 -25.31 -27.57 5.96
C PHE A 815 -26.39 -26.73 6.67
N PRO A 816 -26.47 -26.79 8.01
CA PRO A 816 -27.41 -25.98 8.80
C PRO A 816 -27.26 -24.49 8.49
N ARG A 817 -28.37 -23.75 8.41
CA ARG A 817 -28.35 -22.30 8.14
C ARG A 817 -28.05 -21.45 9.38
N ASP A 818 -28.30 -21.98 10.58
CA ASP A 818 -28.02 -21.28 11.84
C ASP A 818 -26.55 -21.44 12.25
N THR A 819 -25.93 -20.34 12.65
CA THR A 819 -24.51 -20.20 13.02
C THR A 819 -24.22 -20.56 14.49
N GLY A 820 -25.04 -21.42 15.11
CA GLY A 820 -24.73 -21.95 16.44
C GLY A 820 -23.61 -23.00 16.38
N ASP A 821 -22.84 -23.15 17.45
CA ASP A 821 -21.77 -24.17 17.61
C ASP A 821 -22.27 -25.65 17.55
N ASP A 822 -23.53 -25.89 17.18
CA ASP A 822 -24.16 -27.20 17.18
C ASP A 822 -24.07 -27.86 15.80
N TRP A 823 -23.09 -28.76 15.64
CA TRP A 823 -22.97 -29.61 14.46
C TRP A 823 -24.14 -30.59 14.36
N GLN A 824 -24.67 -30.76 13.15
CA GLN A 824 -25.84 -31.60 12.90
C GLN A 824 -25.44 -33.07 12.71
N THR A 825 -25.81 -33.94 13.65
CA THR A 825 -25.75 -35.39 13.45
C THR A 825 -26.73 -35.80 12.36
N VAL A 826 -26.21 -36.34 11.26
CA VAL A 826 -26.98 -36.86 10.12
C VAL A 826 -27.51 -38.26 10.44
N GLU A 827 -26.65 -39.11 10.99
CA GLU A 827 -27.03 -40.46 11.43
C GLU A 827 -26.08 -40.92 12.53
N THR A 828 -26.62 -41.66 13.51
CA THR A 828 -25.84 -42.48 14.45
C THR A 828 -25.94 -43.93 14.03
N VAL A 829 -24.82 -44.57 13.67
CA VAL A 829 -24.80 -45.98 13.26
C VAL A 829 -24.46 -46.91 14.44
N PRO A 830 -25.00 -48.13 14.48
CA PRO A 830 -24.70 -49.09 15.54
C PRO A 830 -23.21 -49.41 15.63
N ALA A 831 -22.72 -49.50 16.86
CA ALA A 831 -21.35 -49.84 17.16
C ALA A 831 -21.01 -51.30 16.75
N GLY A 832 -20.04 -51.47 15.86
CA GLY A 832 -19.41 -52.75 15.53
C GLY A 832 -18.07 -52.52 14.82
N ALA A 833 -17.25 -53.58 14.66
CA ALA A 833 -15.93 -53.52 14.01
C ALA A 833 -15.97 -53.28 12.48
N GLN A 834 -16.97 -52.55 11.99
CA GLN A 834 -17.21 -52.30 10.57
C GLN A 834 -17.04 -50.81 10.26
N PRO A 835 -16.45 -50.47 9.10
CA PRO A 835 -16.13 -49.08 8.80
C PRO A 835 -17.38 -48.24 8.54
N LEU A 836 -17.38 -47.01 9.05
CA LEU A 836 -18.18 -45.92 8.49
C LEU A 836 -17.37 -45.27 7.38
N SER A 837 -18.02 -45.01 6.25
CA SER A 837 -17.38 -44.56 5.02
C SER A 837 -18.05 -43.31 4.47
N ALA A 838 -17.28 -42.49 3.76
CA ALA A 838 -17.78 -41.36 2.99
C ALA A 838 -17.26 -41.43 1.55
N SER A 839 -18.16 -41.21 0.60
CA SER A 839 -17.86 -41.24 -0.84
C SER A 839 -18.39 -40.00 -1.56
N CYS A 840 -17.80 -39.72 -2.71
CA CYS A 840 -18.17 -38.62 -3.59
C CYS A 840 -18.87 -39.15 -4.84
N THR A 841 -19.98 -38.50 -5.25
CA THR A 841 -20.75 -38.90 -6.44
C THR A 841 -20.34 -38.18 -7.73
N LYS A 842 -19.57 -37.10 -7.65
CA LYS A 842 -19.13 -36.30 -8.81
C LYS A 842 -17.64 -35.95 -8.69
N ASN A 843 -16.82 -36.42 -9.63
CA ASN A 843 -15.38 -36.11 -9.79
C ASN A 843 -14.40 -36.79 -8.81
N GLY A 844 -14.30 -38.12 -8.84
CA GLY A 844 -13.01 -38.82 -8.82
C GLY A 844 -12.08 -38.65 -7.60
N LEU A 845 -12.61 -38.39 -6.39
CA LEU A 845 -11.85 -38.55 -5.14
C LEU A 845 -12.09 -39.96 -4.54
N PRO A 846 -11.06 -40.56 -3.91
CA PRO A 846 -11.19 -41.89 -3.30
C PRO A 846 -12.19 -41.91 -2.14
N GLU A 847 -12.76 -43.08 -1.90
CA GLU A 847 -13.61 -43.36 -0.75
C GLU A 847 -12.76 -43.36 0.52
N VAL A 848 -13.26 -42.72 1.59
CA VAL A 848 -12.56 -42.69 2.87
C VAL A 848 -13.35 -43.48 3.90
N LYS A 849 -12.71 -44.47 4.55
CA LYS A 849 -13.32 -45.37 5.51
C LYS A 849 -12.62 -45.26 6.86
N LEU A 850 -13.40 -45.08 7.92
CA LEU A 850 -12.96 -45.11 9.30
C LEU A 850 -13.53 -46.34 10.00
N ALA A 851 -12.67 -47.30 10.33
CA ALA A 851 -13.00 -48.46 11.16
C ALA A 851 -12.41 -48.28 12.56
N VAL A 852 -13.15 -48.73 13.57
CA VAL A 852 -12.73 -48.73 14.97
C VAL A 852 -12.59 -50.18 15.42
N ASP A 853 -11.49 -50.52 16.09
CA ASP A 853 -11.18 -51.91 16.46
C ASP A 853 -12.17 -52.44 17.50
N GLU A 854 -12.48 -51.62 18.50
CA GLU A 854 -13.44 -51.92 19.57
C GLU A 854 -14.17 -50.64 19.98
N ILE A 855 -15.50 -50.69 20.07
CA ILE A 855 -16.32 -49.57 20.55
C ILE A 855 -16.77 -49.89 21.97
N ARG A 856 -16.33 -49.06 22.91
CA ARG A 856 -16.64 -49.21 24.33
C ARG A 856 -18.09 -48.84 24.63
N GLU A 857 -18.58 -49.28 25.78
CA GLU A 857 -19.91 -48.88 26.26
C GLU A 857 -20.04 -47.35 26.34
N GLY A 858 -21.17 -46.82 25.86
CA GLY A 858 -21.44 -45.38 25.79
C GLY A 858 -20.91 -44.66 24.55
N TRP A 859 -20.09 -45.32 23.72
CA TRP A 859 -19.54 -44.74 22.50
C TRP A 859 -20.41 -45.00 21.26
N LYS A 860 -20.43 -44.03 20.34
CA LYS A 860 -21.26 -44.03 19.13
C LYS A 860 -20.46 -43.59 17.92
N LEU A 861 -20.73 -44.20 16.77
CA LEU A 861 -20.16 -43.80 15.49
C LEU A 861 -21.23 -43.02 14.70
N GLU A 862 -20.87 -41.87 14.16
CA GLU A 862 -21.79 -40.87 13.64
C GLU A 862 -21.31 -40.29 12.31
N ALA A 863 -22.26 -40.07 11.39
CA ALA A 863 -22.08 -39.18 10.26
C ALA A 863 -22.62 -37.80 10.64
N VAL A 864 -21.82 -36.75 10.51
CA VAL A 864 -22.13 -35.41 11.01
C VAL A 864 -21.85 -34.35 9.94
N ASN A 865 -22.69 -33.33 9.87
CA ASN A 865 -22.42 -32.10 9.14
C ASN A 865 -21.93 -31.04 10.12
N SER A 866 -20.79 -30.42 9.83
CA SER A 866 -20.36 -29.23 10.59
C SER A 866 -21.25 -28.01 10.27
N ASP A 867 -20.99 -26.90 10.96
CA ASP A 867 -21.54 -25.58 10.61
C ASP A 867 -21.04 -25.06 9.25
N LEU A 868 -21.57 -23.88 8.86
CA LEU A 868 -21.21 -23.15 7.64
C LEU A 868 -19.79 -22.56 7.66
N CYS A 869 -19.13 -22.48 8.81
CA CYS A 869 -17.76 -21.98 8.92
C CYS A 869 -16.76 -23.06 8.48
N TYR A 870 -16.94 -24.31 8.91
CA TYR A 870 -16.04 -25.42 8.56
C TYR A 870 -16.45 -26.20 7.30
N ARG A 871 -17.74 -26.18 6.92
CA ARG A 871 -18.29 -26.89 5.73
C ARG A 871 -17.70 -28.30 5.50
N SER A 872 -17.63 -29.08 6.57
CA SER A 872 -16.99 -30.39 6.58
C SER A 872 -18.01 -31.51 6.79
N ARG A 873 -17.77 -32.64 6.11
CA ARG A 873 -18.49 -33.90 6.34
C ARG A 873 -17.68 -34.74 7.30
N VAL A 874 -18.22 -35.05 8.46
CA VAL A 874 -17.43 -35.60 9.56
C VAL A 874 -17.85 -37.03 9.85
N LEU A 875 -16.87 -37.94 9.84
CA LEU A 875 -17.01 -39.27 10.42
C LEU A 875 -16.51 -39.19 11.87
N ARG A 876 -17.41 -39.34 12.83
CA ARG A 876 -17.14 -39.07 14.25
C ARG A 876 -17.36 -40.32 15.09
N LEU A 877 -16.40 -40.63 15.96
CA LEU A 877 -16.60 -41.51 17.10
C LEU A 877 -16.76 -40.63 18.35
N SER A 878 -17.88 -40.73 19.07
CA SER A 878 -18.19 -39.86 20.20
C SER A 878 -18.67 -40.63 21.44
N ASN A 879 -18.41 -40.06 22.62
CA ASN A 879 -19.04 -40.46 23.87
C ASN A 879 -19.61 -39.19 24.54
N ALA A 880 -20.89 -39.25 24.89
CA ALA A 880 -21.63 -38.14 25.48
C ALA A 880 -21.80 -38.25 27.01
N GLY A 881 -21.25 -39.29 27.64
CA GLY A 881 -21.30 -39.52 29.08
C GLY A 881 -20.11 -38.94 29.83
N GLU A 882 -20.36 -38.48 31.06
CA GLU A 882 -19.32 -38.05 31.98
C GLU A 882 -18.39 -39.22 32.33
N THR A 883 -17.10 -39.04 32.09
CA THR A 883 -16.07 -40.03 32.36
C THR A 883 -15.04 -39.43 33.31
N ALA A 884 -14.97 -39.97 34.52
CA ALA A 884 -13.89 -39.67 35.45
C ALA A 884 -12.63 -40.43 35.03
N LEU A 885 -11.53 -39.70 34.84
CA LEU A 885 -10.22 -40.26 34.51
C LEU A 885 -9.28 -40.08 35.70
N SER A 886 -8.72 -41.19 36.19
CA SER A 886 -7.68 -41.22 37.21
C SER A 886 -6.29 -41.33 36.59
N PRO A 887 -5.20 -40.98 37.32
CA PRO A 887 -3.84 -41.08 36.83
C PRO A 887 -3.52 -42.47 36.26
N GLY A 888 -2.99 -42.51 35.04
CA GLY A 888 -2.72 -43.75 34.32
C GLY A 888 -2.71 -43.59 32.81
N GLU A 889 -2.23 -44.61 32.12
CA GLU A 889 -2.22 -44.66 30.66
C GLU A 889 -3.43 -45.47 30.17
N SER A 890 -4.15 -44.93 29.17
CA SER A 890 -5.29 -45.61 28.56
C SER A 890 -5.33 -45.36 27.05
N VAL A 891 -5.71 -46.37 26.27
CA VAL A 891 -5.98 -46.18 24.85
C VAL A 891 -7.27 -45.39 24.71
N PHE A 892 -7.26 -44.31 23.95
CA PHE A 892 -8.46 -43.52 23.65
C PHE A 892 -9.12 -43.96 22.36
N PHE A 893 -8.31 -44.16 21.32
CA PHE A 893 -8.77 -44.61 20.02
C PHE A 893 -7.81 -45.68 19.49
N SER A 894 -8.36 -46.72 18.88
CA SER A 894 -7.62 -47.69 18.07
C SER A 894 -8.48 -48.06 16.87
N GLY A 895 -7.93 -47.95 15.67
CA GLY A 895 -8.69 -48.23 14.46
C GLY A 895 -7.87 -48.15 13.18
N MET A 896 -8.58 -48.33 12.06
CA MET A 896 -8.00 -48.30 10.72
C MET A 896 -8.66 -47.20 9.88
N LEU A 897 -7.84 -46.36 9.29
CA LEU A 897 -8.23 -45.42 8.24
C LEU A 897 -7.83 -45.98 6.88
N THR A 898 -8.77 -46.03 5.95
CA THR A 898 -8.53 -46.53 4.59
C THR A 898 -8.96 -45.48 3.56
N ILE A 899 -8.09 -45.21 2.58
CA ILE A 899 -8.34 -44.35 1.43
C ILE A 899 -8.28 -45.24 0.18
N GLU A 900 -9.43 -45.49 -0.45
CA GLU A 900 -9.64 -46.49 -1.52
C GLU A 900 -10.09 -45.89 -2.86
#